data_AF-A0A3C1K7J2-F1
#
_entry.id   AF-A0A3C1K7J2-F1
#
_cell.length_a   1.000
_cell.length_b   1.000
_cell.length_c   1.000
_cell.angle_alpha   90.00
_cell.angle_beta   90.00
_cell.angle_gamma   90.00
#
_symmetry.space_group_name_H-M   'P 1'
#
loop_
_entity.id
_entity.type
_entity.pdbx_description
1 polymer ?
#
loop_
_entity_poly.entity_id
_entity_poly.type
_entity_poly.pdbx_seq_one_letter_code
_entity_poly.pdbx_strand_id
1 'polypeptide(L)'
;MKKIISVLLFVTMIISATACNKDPQEESHSDTSYEINSDISNEISTENSDYNRTDELAELLRKNFPIVDGSTSTIPLEAGIRSDIFDISKEEAEKQVSHSTTYGSFNNLLQKYCNIILTVPLSQSQYDSAAAQGTRLEATPIAMEGFVFVVNVDNPIDSLTQQQIKDIYSGKVTNWKQVGGNDAEIIAYQRNSTSSSQNYMVAFMDKTELMEPKTDTIPITMSGLMDAIASYDNSANALGYSVYSYAAEMYVSANNVKFIKIEGVAPNTATMSDHSYPLLSYNYAVINVENPPDAPARNLIEWMLTDEGQRVVEESEYIPVADIESSLEADIVMPLLTDGTGKEKVPGYELPNTYYAVKDCDYLKYDLDNEYKEYNYRIEGLKILSLQKEINDFIRKSVVEVETDEKEAREFVKNVFGYEECYLGVNVTAECINGYLSIIVSLTYYDGSEDFTIYYYKPITAIWNLYTGKRLSFSDMFWSGEKFIKTLNNGISMELNEPYNNWGMTYELNGDFWALPEVFNTFSLSNVYFASGEGVFPHGLEINYDSYCEDMMVIGEERDMHGIWEDASIVYRSYYINDFRDYGIATAPDGCDAFWLLDSEKSGIDEEVCKKINDYMSKKIVIFSTKTLDKKYGKDNYTYGIDSMAGITFKVYGKVYIIYNGILVLLTKDYEDLETIEITAVFDYNTGNLLDPNITIDDEIIKTSDYYYDYYN
;
A
#
# COMPACT_ATOMS: atom_id res chain seq x y z
N MET A 1 -41.75 -56.47 -9.33
CA MET A 1 -40.29 -56.28 -9.17
C MET A 1 -39.74 -55.70 -10.48
N LYS A 2 -39.03 -54.55 -10.37
CA LYS A 2 -38.00 -53.88 -11.25
C LYS A 2 -38.20 -53.91 -12.79
N LYS A 3 -38.47 -52.79 -13.52
CA LYS A 3 -37.69 -51.56 -13.93
C LYS A 3 -36.54 -51.79 -14.97
N ILE A 4 -36.70 -51.32 -16.23
CA ILE A 4 -36.07 -50.16 -16.98
C ILE A 4 -34.74 -50.55 -17.72
N ILE A 5 -34.48 -50.45 -19.05
CA ILE A 5 -34.54 -49.46 -20.19
C ILE A 5 -33.39 -48.41 -20.18
N SER A 6 -32.28 -48.60 -20.94
CA SER A 6 -31.88 -48.10 -22.31
C SER A 6 -31.22 -46.69 -22.30
N VAL A 7 -29.99 -46.40 -22.75
CA VAL A 7 -29.20 -46.55 -24.02
C VAL A 7 -29.72 -45.67 -25.19
N LEU A 8 -28.96 -44.64 -25.63
CA LEU A 8 -28.16 -44.59 -26.89
C LEU A 8 -27.64 -43.17 -27.26
N LEU A 9 -26.42 -43.13 -27.84
CA LEU A 9 -25.77 -42.03 -28.56
C LEU A 9 -26.22 -41.99 -30.04
N PHE A 10 -26.35 -40.81 -30.65
CA PHE A 10 -25.61 -40.32 -31.85
C PHE A 10 -26.28 -39.13 -32.57
N VAL A 11 -25.40 -38.31 -33.14
CA VAL A 11 -25.52 -37.10 -33.98
C VAL A 11 -26.33 -37.30 -35.28
N THR A 12 -27.12 -36.31 -35.72
CA THR A 12 -27.03 -35.61 -37.04
C THR A 12 -28.25 -34.72 -37.37
N MET A 13 -27.94 -33.66 -38.12
CA MET A 13 -28.72 -32.47 -38.50
C MET A 13 -29.52 -32.69 -39.79
N ILE A 14 -30.58 -31.88 -40.05
CA ILE A 14 -30.96 -31.23 -41.35
C ILE A 14 -32.49 -31.07 -41.59
N ILE A 15 -32.93 -29.80 -41.61
CA ILE A 15 -33.76 -29.04 -42.58
C ILE A 15 -35.06 -29.67 -43.16
N SER A 16 -36.22 -28.99 -42.98
CA SER A 16 -37.00 -28.31 -44.05
C SER A 16 -38.49 -28.06 -43.72
N ALA A 17 -38.88 -26.78 -43.82
CA ALA A 17 -39.96 -26.20 -44.64
C ALA A 17 -41.46 -26.57 -44.47
N THR A 18 -42.20 -25.57 -43.97
CA THR A 18 -43.44 -24.93 -44.50
C THR A 18 -44.82 -25.63 -44.56
N ALA A 19 -45.80 -24.84 -44.06
CA ALA A 19 -47.14 -24.54 -44.58
C ALA A 19 -48.37 -25.21 -43.92
N CYS A 20 -49.22 -24.41 -43.24
CA CYS A 20 -50.59 -24.10 -43.69
C CYS A 20 -51.38 -23.17 -42.74
N ASN A 21 -51.58 -21.92 -43.19
CA ASN A 21 -52.79 -21.08 -43.23
C ASN A 21 -53.93 -21.16 -42.19
N LYS A 22 -54.24 -19.96 -41.66
CA LYS A 22 -55.57 -19.28 -41.45
C LYS A 22 -56.40 -19.51 -40.17
N ASP A 23 -56.28 -18.53 -39.26
CA ASP A 23 -57.30 -17.62 -38.65
C ASP A 23 -58.80 -17.95 -38.76
N PRO A 24 -59.68 -17.57 -37.79
CA PRO A 24 -59.74 -16.19 -37.24
C PRO A 24 -60.26 -15.96 -35.78
N GLN A 25 -59.93 -14.80 -35.19
CA GLN A 25 -60.85 -13.78 -34.63
C GLN A 25 -60.24 -12.99 -33.45
N GLU A 26 -60.44 -11.67 -33.52
CA GLU A 26 -60.04 -10.58 -32.64
C GLU A 26 -60.55 -10.70 -31.19
N GLU A 27 -59.75 -10.27 -30.20
CA GLU A 27 -59.98 -8.99 -29.49
C GLU A 27 -58.83 -8.66 -28.51
N SER A 28 -58.59 -7.36 -28.39
CA SER A 28 -57.48 -6.63 -27.78
C SER A 28 -57.19 -6.92 -26.30
N HIS A 29 -55.91 -6.83 -25.90
CA HIS A 29 -55.44 -5.87 -24.89
C HIS A 29 -53.92 -5.67 -25.01
N SER A 30 -53.52 -4.40 -24.96
CA SER A 30 -52.16 -3.87 -25.05
C SER A 30 -51.35 -4.14 -23.79
N ASP A 31 -50.12 -4.63 -23.94
CA ASP A 31 -49.04 -4.40 -22.97
C ASP A 31 -47.71 -4.25 -23.71
N THR A 32 -47.12 -3.06 -23.57
CA THR A 32 -45.83 -2.66 -24.13
C THR A 32 -44.70 -3.19 -23.25
N SER A 33 -43.98 -4.21 -23.71
CA SER A 33 -42.68 -4.61 -23.17
C SER A 33 -41.57 -3.78 -23.83
N TYR A 34 -40.73 -3.14 -23.01
CA TYR A 34 -39.50 -2.49 -23.47
C TYR A 34 -38.46 -3.58 -23.79
N GLU A 35 -37.99 -3.61 -25.04
CA GLU A 35 -36.90 -4.49 -25.50
C GLU A 35 -35.55 -3.95 -25.02
N ILE A 36 -34.83 -4.75 -24.24
CA ILE A 36 -33.39 -4.61 -23.99
C ILE A 36 -32.71 -5.28 -25.19
N ASN A 37 -32.02 -4.50 -26.02
CA ASN A 37 -31.37 -5.00 -27.22
C ASN A 37 -29.96 -5.51 -26.86
N SER A 38 -29.76 -6.83 -26.88
CA SER A 38 -28.54 -7.51 -26.42
C SER A 38 -27.55 -7.91 -27.53
N ASP A 39 -27.70 -7.39 -28.75
CA ASP A 39 -26.86 -7.80 -29.89
C ASP A 39 -25.97 -6.66 -30.39
N ILE A 40 -24.89 -6.39 -29.65
CA ILE A 40 -23.66 -5.79 -30.21
C ILE A 40 -22.47 -6.54 -29.58
N SER A 41 -22.27 -7.77 -29.99
CA SER A 41 -20.98 -8.47 -29.83
C SER A 41 -20.86 -9.49 -30.95
N ASN A 42 -20.31 -9.05 -32.09
CA ASN A 42 -19.57 -9.87 -33.05
C ASN A 42 -19.32 -9.07 -34.33
N GLU A 43 -18.21 -8.32 -34.38
CA GLU A 43 -17.42 -8.16 -35.60
C GLU A 43 -15.99 -7.70 -35.23
N ILE A 44 -15.03 -8.63 -35.30
CA ILE A 44 -13.61 -8.37 -35.08
C ILE A 44 -12.99 -7.91 -36.40
N SER A 45 -12.51 -6.66 -36.43
CA SER A 45 -11.10 -6.33 -36.72
C SER A 45 -10.92 -4.82 -36.85
N THR A 46 -10.22 -4.15 -35.91
CA THR A 46 -9.30 -3.00 -36.15
C THR A 46 -8.82 -2.32 -34.85
N GLU A 47 -7.70 -2.76 -34.25
CA GLU A 47 -7.01 -2.02 -33.16
C GLU A 47 -6.63 -0.58 -33.56
N ASN A 48 -6.60 -0.25 -34.86
CA ASN A 48 -6.31 1.10 -35.37
C ASN A 48 -7.56 2.00 -35.56
N SER A 49 -8.79 1.48 -35.48
CA SER A 49 -10.00 2.32 -35.66
C SER A 49 -10.44 3.00 -34.37
N ASP A 50 -10.31 2.30 -33.25
CA ASP A 50 -10.91 2.72 -31.98
C ASP A 50 -10.12 3.87 -31.36
N TYR A 51 -8.78 3.82 -31.43
CA TYR A 51 -7.91 4.94 -31.03
C TYR A 51 -8.25 6.24 -31.78
N ASN A 52 -8.51 6.15 -33.09
CA ASN A 52 -8.86 7.32 -33.90
C ASN A 52 -10.23 7.92 -33.52
N ARG A 53 -11.19 7.11 -33.04
CA ARG A 53 -12.52 7.59 -32.64
C ARG A 53 -12.50 8.21 -31.24
N THR A 54 -11.75 7.65 -30.31
CA THR A 54 -11.55 8.20 -28.96
C THR A 54 -10.99 9.62 -29.01
N ASP A 55 -9.93 9.84 -29.80
CA ASP A 55 -9.32 11.17 -30.00
C ASP A 55 -10.29 12.16 -30.65
N GLU A 56 -11.06 11.71 -31.66
CA GLU A 56 -12.08 12.53 -32.31
C GLU A 56 -13.15 12.98 -31.31
N LEU A 57 -13.64 12.06 -30.47
CA LEU A 57 -14.61 12.35 -29.43
C LEU A 57 -14.07 13.35 -28.41
N ALA A 58 -12.83 13.16 -27.94
CA ALA A 58 -12.17 14.09 -27.03
C ALA A 58 -12.05 15.49 -27.66
N GLU A 59 -11.68 15.60 -28.93
CA GLU A 59 -11.67 16.88 -29.64
C GLU A 59 -13.05 17.54 -29.74
N LEU A 60 -14.10 16.76 -30.01
CA LEU A 60 -15.48 17.27 -30.07
C LEU A 60 -15.93 17.77 -28.70
N LEU A 61 -15.58 17.06 -27.63
CA LEU A 61 -15.93 17.39 -26.25
C LEU A 61 -15.16 18.64 -25.76
N ARG A 62 -13.88 18.79 -26.13
CA ARG A 62 -13.11 20.03 -25.87
C ARG A 62 -13.76 21.26 -26.52
N LYS A 63 -14.37 21.10 -27.71
CA LYS A 63 -15.03 22.19 -28.45
C LYS A 63 -16.42 22.50 -27.88
N ASN A 64 -17.14 21.49 -27.42
CA ASN A 64 -18.53 21.63 -26.96
C ASN A 64 -18.89 20.56 -25.93
N PHE A 65 -18.48 20.78 -24.68
CA PHE A 65 -18.80 19.88 -23.58
C PHE A 65 -20.25 20.05 -23.13
N PRO A 66 -21.02 18.97 -22.91
CA PRO A 66 -22.41 19.09 -22.44
C PRO A 66 -22.48 19.70 -21.03
N ILE A 67 -23.62 20.30 -20.69
CA ILE A 67 -23.92 20.67 -19.30
C ILE A 67 -24.24 19.37 -18.55
N VAL A 68 -23.36 19.00 -17.62
CA VAL A 68 -23.49 17.81 -16.77
C VAL A 68 -24.03 18.22 -15.39
N ASP A 69 -24.85 17.35 -14.80
CA ASP A 69 -25.27 17.40 -13.40
C ASP A 69 -25.32 15.94 -12.89
N GLY A 70 -25.55 15.68 -11.60
CA GLY A 70 -25.50 14.30 -11.14
C GLY A 70 -25.74 14.04 -9.67
N SER A 71 -25.45 12.80 -9.28
CA SER A 71 -25.34 12.38 -7.88
C SER A 71 -24.08 12.98 -7.28
N THR A 72 -24.09 13.42 -6.03
CA THR A 72 -22.85 13.89 -5.39
C THR A 72 -21.78 12.79 -5.31
N SER A 73 -22.18 11.51 -5.32
CA SER A 73 -21.24 10.41 -5.42
C SER A 73 -20.42 10.47 -6.70
N THR A 74 -20.99 10.84 -7.85
CA THR A 74 -20.34 10.82 -9.17
C THR A 74 -19.50 12.07 -9.47
N ILE A 75 -19.21 12.91 -8.47
CA ILE A 75 -18.32 14.07 -8.64
C ILE A 75 -16.89 13.66 -9.04
N PRO A 76 -16.24 12.67 -8.38
CA PRO A 76 -14.89 12.23 -8.77
C PRO A 76 -14.86 11.71 -10.20
N LEU A 77 -15.93 11.02 -10.63
CA LEU A 77 -16.06 10.53 -12.00
C LEU A 77 -16.13 11.66 -13.03
N GLU A 78 -16.98 12.68 -12.82
CA GLU A 78 -16.99 13.84 -13.74
C GLU A 78 -15.65 14.59 -13.73
N ALA A 79 -15.02 14.70 -12.56
CA ALA A 79 -13.72 15.36 -12.43
C ALA A 79 -12.63 14.62 -13.21
N GLY A 80 -12.55 13.29 -13.11
CA GLY A 80 -11.63 12.46 -13.91
C GLY A 80 -11.88 12.65 -15.40
N ILE A 81 -13.14 12.56 -15.84
CA ILE A 81 -13.53 12.78 -17.25
C ILE A 81 -13.08 14.15 -17.76
N ARG A 82 -13.25 15.21 -16.96
CA ARG A 82 -12.80 16.56 -17.33
C ARG A 82 -11.29 16.69 -17.30
N SER A 83 -10.63 16.10 -16.31
CA SER A 83 -9.18 16.09 -16.17
C SER A 83 -8.53 15.57 -17.44
N ASP A 84 -9.01 14.43 -17.91
CA ASP A 84 -8.52 13.77 -19.12
C ASP A 84 -8.86 14.56 -20.40
N ILE A 85 -10.15 14.84 -20.62
CA ILE A 85 -10.59 15.51 -21.85
C ILE A 85 -9.94 16.90 -21.99
N PHE A 86 -9.74 17.64 -20.90
CA PHE A 86 -9.20 19.01 -20.97
C PHE A 86 -7.69 19.10 -20.69
N ASP A 87 -7.02 18.00 -20.36
CA ASP A 87 -5.60 17.97 -19.98
C ASP A 87 -5.32 18.97 -18.84
N ILE A 88 -6.12 18.88 -17.78
CA ILE A 88 -6.02 19.68 -16.55
C ILE A 88 -5.88 18.76 -15.34
N SER A 89 -5.37 19.27 -14.21
CA SER A 89 -5.28 18.46 -13.00
C SER A 89 -6.67 18.09 -12.45
N LYS A 90 -6.77 16.94 -11.77
CA LYS A 90 -8.00 16.49 -11.10
C LYS A 90 -8.51 17.53 -10.09
N GLU A 91 -7.62 18.18 -9.35
CA GLU A 91 -7.97 19.26 -8.40
C GLU A 91 -8.61 20.47 -9.11
N GLU A 92 -8.12 20.84 -10.30
CA GLU A 92 -8.71 21.93 -11.09
C GLU A 92 -10.05 21.49 -11.70
N ALA A 93 -10.14 20.25 -12.18
CA ALA A 93 -11.38 19.69 -12.70
C ALA A 93 -12.48 19.62 -11.63
N GLU A 94 -12.16 19.16 -10.42
CA GLU A 94 -13.10 19.08 -9.28
C GLU A 94 -13.72 20.44 -8.93
N LYS A 95 -12.94 21.53 -9.00
CA LYS A 95 -13.44 22.91 -8.79
C LYS A 95 -14.48 23.34 -9.83
N GLN A 96 -14.51 22.67 -10.99
CA GLN A 96 -15.43 22.96 -12.09
C GLN A 96 -16.66 22.05 -12.09
N VAL A 97 -16.69 21.01 -11.26
CA VAL A 97 -17.81 20.05 -11.15
C VAL A 97 -18.81 20.53 -10.09
N SER A 98 -20.09 20.45 -10.41
CA SER A 98 -21.16 20.79 -9.47
C SER A 98 -22.39 19.92 -9.69
N HIS A 99 -22.69 19.06 -8.71
CA HIS A 99 -23.81 18.13 -8.74
C HIS A 99 -24.90 18.53 -7.75
N SER A 100 -26.14 18.61 -8.22
CA SER A 100 -27.32 19.03 -7.46
C SER A 100 -28.02 17.89 -6.71
N THR A 101 -27.35 16.73 -6.54
CA THR A 101 -27.84 15.44 -6.00
C THR A 101 -28.65 14.61 -6.98
N THR A 102 -28.87 13.32 -6.70
CA THR A 102 -29.64 12.39 -7.55
C THR A 102 -31.03 12.91 -7.93
N TYR A 103 -31.77 13.49 -6.99
CA TYR A 103 -33.11 14.01 -7.28
C TYR A 103 -33.08 15.42 -7.86
N GLY A 104 -32.13 16.26 -7.46
CA GLY A 104 -31.95 17.59 -8.06
C GLY A 104 -31.58 17.50 -9.53
N SER A 105 -30.61 16.65 -9.86
CA SER A 105 -30.12 16.46 -11.22
C SER A 105 -31.18 15.84 -12.12
N PHE A 106 -31.93 14.84 -11.61
CA PHE A 106 -33.11 14.31 -12.31
C PHE A 106 -34.11 15.41 -12.67
N ASN A 107 -34.45 16.30 -11.73
CA ASN A 107 -35.36 17.41 -12.02
C ASN A 107 -34.76 18.40 -13.03
N ASN A 108 -33.46 18.71 -12.90
CA ASN A 108 -32.75 19.59 -13.83
C ASN A 108 -32.72 19.01 -15.25
N LEU A 109 -32.59 17.69 -15.41
CA LEU A 109 -32.68 17.01 -16.69
C LEU A 109 -34.08 17.15 -17.30
N LEU A 110 -35.13 16.91 -16.52
CA LEU A 110 -36.52 17.06 -16.98
C LEU A 110 -36.85 18.52 -17.37
N GLN A 111 -36.29 19.50 -16.64
CA GLN A 111 -36.43 20.92 -16.96
C GLN A 111 -35.47 21.42 -18.05
N LYS A 112 -34.62 20.54 -18.60
CA LYS A 112 -33.62 20.85 -19.64
C LYS A 112 -32.58 21.88 -19.19
N TYR A 113 -32.28 21.94 -17.89
CA TYR A 113 -31.18 22.75 -17.34
C TYR A 113 -29.81 22.08 -17.49
N CYS A 114 -29.77 20.76 -17.61
CA CYS A 114 -28.60 20.00 -18.02
C CYS A 114 -28.93 19.13 -19.24
N ASN A 115 -27.89 18.64 -19.92
CA ASN A 115 -28.01 17.81 -21.11
C ASN A 115 -27.93 16.31 -20.79
N ILE A 116 -27.21 15.99 -19.72
CA ILE A 116 -26.89 14.64 -19.24
C ILE A 116 -26.80 14.68 -17.72
N ILE A 117 -27.18 13.59 -17.07
CA ILE A 117 -26.87 13.38 -15.65
C ILE A 117 -26.05 12.12 -15.43
N LEU A 118 -25.05 12.20 -14.55
CA LEU A 118 -24.30 11.04 -14.06
C LEU A 118 -24.88 10.65 -12.71
N THR A 119 -25.60 9.53 -12.63
CA THR A 119 -26.38 9.19 -11.43
C THR A 119 -26.42 7.70 -11.15
N VAL A 120 -26.79 7.36 -9.92
CA VAL A 120 -27.15 6.00 -9.48
C VAL A 120 -28.45 5.53 -10.18
N PRO A 121 -28.87 4.25 -10.03
CA PRO A 121 -30.10 3.77 -10.64
C PRO A 121 -31.30 4.69 -10.35
N LEU A 122 -32.10 4.98 -11.37
CA LEU A 122 -33.35 5.72 -11.17
C LEU A 122 -34.43 4.79 -10.61
N SER A 123 -35.21 5.28 -9.64
CA SER A 123 -36.35 4.53 -9.13
C SER A 123 -37.49 4.48 -10.16
N GLN A 124 -38.37 3.48 -10.05
CA GLN A 124 -39.57 3.42 -10.90
C GLN A 124 -40.40 4.70 -10.81
N SER A 125 -40.49 5.30 -9.62
CA SER A 125 -41.21 6.57 -9.42
C SER A 125 -40.62 7.73 -10.22
N GLN A 126 -39.30 7.74 -10.45
CA GLN A 126 -38.64 8.73 -11.29
C GLN A 126 -38.96 8.47 -12.76
N TYR A 127 -38.92 7.23 -13.23
CA TYR A 127 -39.35 6.90 -14.60
C TYR A 127 -40.83 7.27 -14.85
N ASP A 128 -41.72 6.95 -13.90
CA ASP A 128 -43.14 7.29 -13.99
C ASP A 128 -43.35 8.82 -14.03
N SER A 129 -42.61 9.56 -13.21
CA SER A 129 -42.63 11.04 -13.20
C SER A 129 -42.14 11.63 -14.52
N ALA A 130 -41.07 11.08 -15.11
CA ALA A 130 -40.56 11.51 -16.41
C ALA A 130 -41.60 11.25 -17.52
N ALA A 131 -42.19 10.06 -17.53
CA ALA A 131 -43.23 9.68 -18.49
C ALA A 131 -44.49 10.55 -18.37
N ALA A 132 -44.92 10.86 -17.14
CA ALA A 132 -46.03 11.77 -16.89
C ALA A 132 -45.78 13.20 -17.40
N GLN A 133 -44.51 13.61 -17.48
CA GLN A 133 -44.07 14.88 -18.07
C GLN A 133 -43.76 14.76 -19.57
N GLY A 134 -44.07 13.62 -20.20
CA GLY A 134 -43.85 13.39 -21.63
C GLY A 134 -42.38 13.22 -22.01
N THR A 135 -41.49 13.00 -21.05
CA THR A 135 -40.06 12.82 -21.29
C THR A 135 -39.70 11.35 -21.24
N ARG A 136 -39.02 10.85 -22.27
CA ARG A 136 -38.45 9.51 -22.30
C ARG A 136 -36.97 9.59 -21.98
N LEU A 137 -36.53 8.79 -21.01
CA LEU A 137 -35.14 8.74 -20.57
C LEU A 137 -34.45 7.50 -21.12
N GLU A 138 -33.19 7.68 -21.48
CA GLU A 138 -32.23 6.64 -21.85
C GLU A 138 -31.16 6.62 -20.77
N ALA A 139 -30.92 5.46 -20.19
CA ALA A 139 -29.93 5.27 -19.12
C ALA A 139 -28.89 4.26 -19.58
N THR A 140 -27.65 4.70 -19.69
CA THR A 140 -26.51 3.90 -20.15
C THR A 140 -25.60 3.60 -18.97
N PRO A 141 -25.33 2.32 -18.63
CA PRO A 141 -24.33 1.98 -17.62
C PRO A 141 -22.96 2.52 -18.04
N ILE A 142 -22.25 3.18 -17.13
CA ILE A 142 -20.93 3.78 -17.42
C ILE A 142 -19.85 3.37 -16.42
N ALA A 143 -20.27 2.97 -15.22
CA ALA A 143 -19.40 2.55 -14.13
C ALA A 143 -20.18 1.61 -13.21
N MET A 144 -19.48 0.78 -12.44
CA MET A 144 -20.02 -0.06 -11.37
C MET A 144 -19.52 0.42 -10.01
N GLU A 145 -20.26 0.05 -8.97
CA GLU A 145 -20.02 0.42 -7.58
C GLU A 145 -20.51 -0.71 -6.66
N GLY A 146 -19.88 -0.88 -5.51
CA GLY A 146 -20.29 -1.87 -4.52
C GLY A 146 -21.41 -1.36 -3.63
N PHE A 147 -22.58 -1.98 -3.66
CA PHE A 147 -23.63 -1.73 -2.66
C PHE A 147 -23.33 -2.53 -1.39
N VAL A 148 -23.12 -1.83 -0.28
CA VAL A 148 -22.56 -2.39 0.95
C VAL A 148 -23.47 -2.21 2.14
N PHE A 149 -23.38 -3.15 3.07
CA PHE A 149 -24.14 -3.16 4.32
C PHE A 149 -23.20 -3.00 5.50
N VAL A 150 -23.61 -2.15 6.44
CA VAL A 150 -22.78 -1.72 7.57
C VAL A 150 -23.50 -2.01 8.88
N VAL A 151 -22.75 -2.55 9.83
CA VAL A 151 -23.17 -2.76 11.22
C VAL A 151 -22.12 -2.21 12.17
N ASN A 152 -22.47 -2.13 13.46
CA ASN A 152 -21.48 -1.85 14.50
C ASN A 152 -20.48 -3.02 14.64
N VAL A 153 -19.23 -2.73 15.00
CA VAL A 153 -18.19 -3.75 15.23
C VAL A 153 -18.58 -4.81 16.27
N ASP A 154 -19.39 -4.43 17.27
CA ASP A 154 -19.88 -5.32 18.32
C ASP A 154 -20.98 -6.29 17.86
N ASN A 155 -21.52 -6.11 16.66
CA ASN A 155 -22.49 -7.05 16.09
C ASN A 155 -21.75 -8.34 15.66
N PRO A 156 -22.13 -9.53 16.17
CA PRO A 156 -21.41 -10.77 15.89
C PRO A 156 -21.61 -11.29 14.46
N ILE A 157 -22.54 -10.73 13.69
CA ILE A 157 -22.76 -11.11 12.29
C ILE A 157 -21.57 -10.64 11.45
N ASP A 158 -20.96 -11.58 10.73
CA ASP A 158 -19.88 -11.34 9.77
C ASP A 158 -20.39 -11.43 8.31
N SER A 159 -21.43 -12.23 8.06
CA SER A 159 -21.99 -12.41 6.72
C SER A 159 -23.50 -12.58 6.72
N LEU A 160 -24.13 -12.06 5.67
CA LEU A 160 -25.54 -12.28 5.35
C LEU A 160 -25.68 -12.69 3.87
N THR A 161 -26.69 -13.50 3.59
CA THR A 161 -27.15 -13.76 2.22
C THR A 161 -28.00 -12.60 1.70
N GLN A 162 -28.09 -12.44 0.39
CA GLN A 162 -28.94 -11.40 -0.21
C GLN A 162 -30.41 -11.57 0.21
N GLN A 163 -30.87 -12.82 0.30
CA GLN A 163 -32.24 -13.13 0.72
C GLN A 163 -32.49 -12.74 2.18
N GLN A 164 -31.53 -12.97 3.08
CA GLN A 164 -31.66 -12.53 4.48
C GLN A 164 -31.78 -11.01 4.58
N ILE A 165 -31.01 -10.26 3.79
CA ILE A 165 -31.11 -8.80 3.77
C ILE A 165 -32.51 -8.37 3.29
N LYS A 166 -33.01 -8.96 2.19
CA LYS A 166 -34.37 -8.68 1.71
C LYS A 166 -35.43 -9.02 2.75
N ASP A 167 -35.26 -10.12 3.47
CA ASP A 167 -36.19 -10.52 4.53
C ASP A 167 -36.12 -9.60 5.75
N ILE A 168 -34.95 -9.04 6.07
CA ILE A 168 -34.79 -8.01 7.12
C ILE A 168 -35.51 -6.72 6.70
N TYR A 169 -35.22 -6.21 5.51
CA TYR A 169 -35.76 -4.94 5.02
C TYR A 169 -37.24 -5.00 4.59
N SER A 170 -37.82 -6.19 4.45
CA SER A 170 -39.27 -6.40 4.31
C SER A 170 -39.98 -6.68 5.64
N GLY A 171 -39.25 -6.75 6.75
CA GLY A 171 -39.80 -7.02 8.09
C GLY A 171 -40.19 -8.48 8.36
N LYS A 172 -39.81 -9.43 7.49
CA LYS A 172 -39.99 -10.87 7.74
C LYS A 172 -39.01 -11.39 8.79
N VAL A 173 -37.80 -10.85 8.79
CA VAL A 173 -36.77 -11.07 9.81
C VAL A 173 -36.65 -9.81 10.65
N THR A 174 -36.89 -9.93 11.95
CA THR A 174 -36.93 -8.78 12.87
C THR A 174 -35.98 -8.94 14.06
N ASN A 175 -35.31 -10.09 14.18
CA ASN A 175 -34.37 -10.38 15.28
C ASN A 175 -33.11 -11.08 14.76
N TRP A 176 -31.95 -10.65 15.24
CA TRP A 176 -30.63 -11.14 14.82
C TRP A 176 -30.45 -12.65 14.99
N LYS A 177 -31.11 -13.27 15.98
CA LYS A 177 -31.04 -14.74 16.17
C LYS A 177 -31.61 -15.54 15.00
N GLN A 178 -32.49 -14.96 14.20
CA GLN A 178 -33.05 -15.61 13.01
C GLN A 178 -32.01 -15.77 11.89
N VAL A 179 -30.90 -15.02 11.97
CA VAL A 179 -29.79 -15.05 11.01
C VAL A 179 -28.45 -15.40 11.68
N GLY A 180 -28.49 -15.96 12.90
CA GLY A 180 -27.31 -16.48 13.61
C GLY A 180 -26.61 -15.51 14.57
N GLY A 181 -27.20 -14.33 14.82
CA GLY A 181 -26.68 -13.34 15.76
C GLY A 181 -27.28 -13.47 17.17
N ASN A 182 -27.13 -12.40 17.96
CA ASN A 182 -27.66 -12.33 19.32
C ASN A 182 -29.20 -12.33 19.35
N ASP A 183 -29.81 -12.70 20.48
CA ASP A 183 -31.26 -12.52 20.68
C ASP A 183 -31.57 -11.04 20.93
N ALA A 184 -31.59 -10.27 19.85
CA ALA A 184 -31.82 -8.84 19.86
C ALA A 184 -32.61 -8.40 18.63
N GLU A 185 -33.48 -7.40 18.79
CA GLU A 185 -34.24 -6.81 17.69
C GLU A 185 -33.30 -6.19 16.66
N ILE A 186 -33.61 -6.29 15.37
CA ILE A 186 -32.85 -5.64 14.30
C ILE A 186 -33.37 -4.21 14.11
N ILE A 187 -32.47 -3.23 14.18
CA ILE A 187 -32.76 -1.83 13.86
C ILE A 187 -32.26 -1.56 12.44
N ALA A 188 -33.09 -1.88 11.44
CA ALA A 188 -32.75 -1.67 10.03
C ALA A 188 -33.06 -0.23 9.62
N TYR A 189 -32.00 0.58 9.50
CA TYR A 189 -32.09 1.96 9.06
C TYR A 189 -32.39 2.04 7.57
N GLN A 190 -33.26 2.98 7.20
CA GLN A 190 -33.53 3.35 5.82
C GLN A 190 -33.22 4.82 5.58
N ARG A 191 -33.06 5.21 4.31
CA ARG A 191 -32.79 6.59 3.91
C ARG A 191 -34.06 7.24 3.38
N ASN A 192 -34.07 8.57 3.36
CA ASN A 192 -35.15 9.33 2.74
C ASN A 192 -35.30 8.95 1.26
N SER A 193 -36.53 9.00 0.74
CA SER A 193 -36.85 8.62 -0.65
C SER A 193 -36.09 9.41 -1.70
N THR A 194 -35.50 10.55 -1.35
CA THR A 194 -34.68 11.36 -2.26
C THR A 194 -33.18 11.03 -2.23
N SER A 195 -32.76 9.99 -1.50
CA SER A 195 -31.36 9.59 -1.34
C SER A 195 -30.89 8.60 -2.42
N SER A 196 -29.66 8.77 -2.92
CA SER A 196 -29.03 7.86 -3.88
C SER A 196 -28.91 6.43 -3.36
N SER A 197 -28.45 6.27 -2.11
CA SER A 197 -28.43 4.96 -1.42
C SER A 197 -29.82 4.33 -1.27
N GLN A 198 -30.89 5.14 -1.17
CA GLN A 198 -32.26 4.62 -1.16
C GLN A 198 -32.64 4.03 -2.52
N ASN A 199 -32.21 4.65 -3.63
CA ASN A 199 -32.44 4.09 -4.95
C ASN A 199 -31.71 2.75 -5.14
N TYR A 200 -30.48 2.61 -4.65
CA TYR A 200 -29.79 1.31 -4.61
C TYR A 200 -30.57 0.27 -3.81
N MET A 201 -31.07 0.64 -2.63
CA MET A 201 -31.89 -0.27 -1.82
C MET A 201 -33.19 -0.67 -2.55
N VAL A 202 -33.90 0.26 -3.19
CA VAL A 202 -35.12 -0.03 -3.96
C VAL A 202 -34.80 -0.95 -5.15
N ALA A 203 -33.72 -0.68 -5.89
CA ALA A 203 -33.27 -1.52 -6.99
C ALA A 203 -32.90 -2.94 -6.50
N PHE A 204 -32.20 -3.04 -5.38
CA PHE A 204 -31.83 -4.31 -4.75
C PHE A 204 -33.05 -5.13 -4.31
N MET A 205 -34.05 -4.48 -3.72
CA MET A 205 -35.29 -5.12 -3.26
C MET A 205 -36.15 -5.61 -4.43
N ASP A 206 -36.07 -4.98 -5.59
CA ASP A 206 -36.81 -5.29 -6.81
C ASP A 206 -38.33 -5.40 -6.52
N LYS A 207 -38.90 -6.61 -6.60
CA LYS A 207 -40.33 -6.86 -6.36
C LYS A 207 -40.67 -7.03 -4.87
N THR A 208 -39.69 -6.97 -3.99
CA THR A 208 -39.90 -7.13 -2.54
C THR A 208 -40.27 -5.78 -1.95
N GLU A 209 -41.43 -5.70 -1.32
CA GLU A 209 -41.87 -4.48 -0.64
C GLU A 209 -40.99 -4.18 0.57
N LEU A 210 -40.50 -2.94 0.66
CA LEU A 210 -39.78 -2.42 1.82
C LEU A 210 -40.78 -2.21 2.97
N MET A 211 -40.38 -2.56 4.19
CA MET A 211 -41.18 -2.22 5.37
C MET A 211 -41.19 -0.71 5.58
N GLU A 212 -42.25 -0.19 6.20
CA GLU A 212 -42.26 1.19 6.68
C GLU A 212 -41.14 1.38 7.72
N PRO A 213 -40.21 2.33 7.53
CA PRO A 213 -39.19 2.61 8.52
C PRO A 213 -39.85 3.17 9.78
N LYS A 214 -39.29 2.85 10.95
CA LYS A 214 -39.69 3.55 12.18
C LYS A 214 -39.34 5.03 11.99
N THR A 215 -40.22 5.94 12.36
CA THR A 215 -40.02 7.39 12.12
C THR A 215 -38.72 7.94 12.73
N ASP A 216 -38.15 7.24 13.71
CA ASP A 216 -36.90 7.58 14.38
C ASP A 216 -35.64 7.05 13.65
N THR A 217 -35.80 6.27 12.57
CA THR A 217 -34.71 5.55 11.88
C THR A 217 -34.51 6.00 10.43
N ILE A 218 -34.83 7.26 10.09
CA ILE A 218 -34.59 7.85 8.76
C ILE A 218 -33.55 8.97 8.84
N PRO A 219 -32.25 8.67 8.78
CA PRO A 219 -31.20 9.68 8.74
C PRO A 219 -31.24 10.45 7.42
N ILE A 220 -31.17 11.78 7.52
CA ILE A 220 -31.17 12.69 6.37
C ILE A 220 -29.85 12.59 5.61
N THR A 221 -28.73 12.52 6.31
CA THR A 221 -27.38 12.43 5.74
C THR A 221 -26.80 11.03 5.87
N MET A 222 -25.87 10.66 4.98
CA MET A 222 -25.12 9.41 5.15
C MET A 222 -24.29 9.44 6.44
N SER A 223 -23.66 10.57 6.76
CA SER A 223 -22.94 10.75 8.03
C SER A 223 -23.81 10.48 9.24
N GLY A 224 -25.05 11.01 9.25
CA GLY A 224 -25.99 10.74 10.33
C GLY A 224 -26.44 9.28 10.42
N LEU A 225 -26.48 8.54 9.28
CA LEU A 225 -26.70 7.10 9.28
C LEU A 225 -25.52 6.37 9.92
N MET A 226 -24.30 6.68 9.49
CA MET A 226 -23.09 6.02 10.00
C MET A 226 -22.85 6.35 11.48
N ASP A 227 -23.08 7.59 11.91
CA ASP A 227 -23.01 8.00 13.31
C ASP A 227 -24.03 7.23 14.18
N ALA A 228 -25.25 7.01 13.67
CA ALA A 228 -26.27 6.24 14.36
C ALA A 228 -25.91 4.74 14.50
N ILE A 229 -25.15 4.19 13.55
CA ILE A 229 -24.64 2.82 13.62
C ILE A 229 -23.40 2.76 14.54
N ALA A 230 -22.56 3.79 14.54
CA ALA A 230 -21.33 3.86 15.31
C ALA A 230 -21.57 4.16 16.80
N SER A 231 -22.56 4.99 17.13
CA SER A 231 -22.76 5.56 18.47
C SER A 231 -24.11 5.18 19.10
N TYR A 232 -24.06 4.82 20.39
CA TYR A 232 -25.16 4.76 21.38
C TYR A 232 -25.80 3.39 21.70
N ASP A 233 -26.56 3.35 22.80
CA ASP A 233 -27.22 2.20 23.43
C ASP A 233 -28.06 1.39 22.40
N ASN A 234 -27.68 0.13 22.16
CA ASN A 234 -28.15 -0.77 21.09
C ASN A 234 -27.55 -0.58 19.68
N SER A 235 -26.42 0.11 19.51
CA SER A 235 -25.71 0.21 18.21
C SER A 235 -25.37 -1.16 17.60
N ALA A 236 -25.07 -2.16 18.44
CA ALA A 236 -24.88 -3.55 18.02
C ALA A 236 -26.09 -4.17 17.28
N ASN A 237 -27.27 -3.56 17.41
CA ASN A 237 -28.51 -4.02 16.77
C ASN A 237 -28.78 -3.35 15.41
N ALA A 238 -28.02 -2.32 15.06
CA ALA A 238 -28.21 -1.51 13.86
C ALA A 238 -27.74 -2.23 12.59
N LEU A 239 -28.46 -2.02 11.49
CA LEU A 239 -28.07 -2.36 10.13
C LEU A 239 -28.36 -1.16 9.23
N GLY A 240 -27.37 -0.72 8.47
CA GLY A 240 -27.51 0.29 7.42
C GLY A 240 -26.85 -0.15 6.13
N TYR A 241 -26.91 0.73 5.12
CA TYR A 241 -26.32 0.50 3.81
C TYR A 241 -25.75 1.78 3.21
N SER A 242 -24.81 1.60 2.29
CA SER A 242 -24.20 2.67 1.51
C SER A 242 -23.63 2.12 0.21
N VAL A 243 -22.85 2.95 -0.49
CA VAL A 243 -21.93 2.51 -1.54
C VAL A 243 -20.52 2.42 -0.97
N TYR A 244 -19.69 1.55 -1.55
CA TYR A 244 -18.39 1.20 -1.00
C TYR A 244 -17.44 2.40 -0.95
N SER A 245 -17.26 3.10 -2.07
CA SER A 245 -16.43 4.32 -2.16
C SER A 245 -16.68 5.29 -0.99
N TYR A 246 -17.95 5.63 -0.76
CA TYR A 246 -18.35 6.55 0.31
C TYR A 246 -18.13 5.99 1.73
N ALA A 247 -18.37 4.69 1.95
CA ALA A 247 -18.35 4.10 3.29
C ALA A 247 -16.96 3.65 3.74
N ALA A 248 -16.12 3.20 2.82
CA ALA A 248 -14.77 2.72 3.08
C ALA A 248 -13.86 3.87 3.52
N GLU A 249 -13.91 4.99 2.81
CA GLU A 249 -13.08 6.19 3.07
C GLU A 249 -13.41 6.84 4.42
N MET A 250 -14.70 7.03 4.72
CA MET A 250 -15.13 7.92 5.79
C MET A 250 -15.36 7.25 7.17
N TYR A 251 -15.64 5.94 7.24
CA TYR A 251 -16.20 5.37 8.48
C TYR A 251 -15.60 4.04 8.94
N VAL A 252 -15.11 3.17 8.05
CA VAL A 252 -14.49 1.90 8.49
C VAL A 252 -13.11 2.15 9.11
N SER A 253 -12.38 3.14 8.60
CA SER A 253 -11.07 3.57 9.12
C SER A 253 -11.17 4.38 10.42
N ALA A 254 -12.27 5.13 10.60
CA ALA A 254 -12.40 6.14 11.65
C ALA A 254 -13.37 5.77 12.81
N ASN A 255 -14.35 4.88 12.60
CA ASN A 255 -15.47 4.64 13.53
C ASN A 255 -15.69 3.13 13.87
N ASN A 256 -16.42 2.86 14.96
CA ASN A 256 -16.81 1.53 15.45
C ASN A 256 -17.83 0.80 14.53
N VAL A 257 -17.64 0.81 13.22
CA VAL A 257 -18.49 0.13 12.23
C VAL A 257 -17.68 -0.82 11.36
N LYS A 258 -18.35 -1.84 10.81
CA LYS A 258 -17.76 -2.80 9.88
C LYS A 258 -18.72 -3.15 8.76
N PHE A 259 -18.18 -3.57 7.62
CA PHE A 259 -18.97 -4.14 6.54
C PHE A 259 -19.40 -5.57 6.86
N ILE A 260 -20.59 -5.94 6.37
CA ILE A 260 -21.05 -7.33 6.32
C ILE A 260 -20.64 -7.94 4.99
N LYS A 261 -20.09 -9.16 5.02
CA LYS A 261 -19.83 -9.98 3.83
C LYS A 261 -21.15 -10.45 3.22
N ILE A 262 -21.28 -10.39 1.90
CA ILE A 262 -22.47 -10.87 1.20
C ILE A 262 -22.18 -12.25 0.61
N GLU A 263 -22.98 -13.25 0.96
CA GLU A 263 -22.75 -14.65 0.56
C GLU A 263 -21.31 -15.15 0.91
N GLY A 264 -20.75 -14.67 2.02
CA GLY A 264 -19.38 -14.96 2.45
C GLY A 264 -18.28 -14.14 1.76
N VAL A 265 -18.60 -13.30 0.77
CA VAL A 265 -17.64 -12.45 0.06
C VAL A 265 -17.58 -11.07 0.71
N ALA A 266 -16.39 -10.63 1.10
CA ALA A 266 -16.19 -9.31 1.69
C ALA A 266 -16.30 -8.21 0.61
N PRO A 267 -16.88 -7.04 0.91
CA PRO A 267 -16.78 -5.91 0.01
C PRO A 267 -15.38 -5.29 0.12
N ASN A 268 -14.58 -5.47 -0.93
CA ASN A 268 -13.31 -4.78 -1.13
C ASN A 268 -13.04 -4.62 -2.63
N THR A 269 -12.08 -3.77 -3.00
CA THR A 269 -11.74 -3.52 -4.40
C THR A 269 -11.40 -4.80 -5.16
N ALA A 270 -10.62 -5.74 -4.60
CA ALA A 270 -10.30 -7.00 -5.28
C ALA A 270 -11.54 -7.81 -5.68
N THR A 271 -12.46 -8.02 -4.74
CA THR A 271 -13.72 -8.74 -4.98
C THR A 271 -14.68 -7.97 -5.88
N MET A 272 -14.56 -6.65 -5.92
CA MET A 272 -15.39 -5.80 -6.74
C MET A 272 -14.88 -5.74 -8.17
N SER A 273 -13.57 -5.64 -8.38
CA SER A 273 -12.90 -5.64 -9.67
C SER A 273 -12.94 -7.01 -10.36
N ASP A 274 -12.83 -8.11 -9.61
CA ASP A 274 -12.96 -9.46 -10.18
C ASP A 274 -14.43 -9.94 -10.32
N HIS A 275 -15.38 -9.05 -10.02
CA HIS A 275 -16.83 -9.27 -10.05
C HIS A 275 -17.33 -10.40 -9.12
N SER A 276 -16.54 -10.86 -8.16
CA SER A 276 -16.96 -11.88 -7.18
C SER A 276 -17.87 -11.33 -6.08
N TYR A 277 -17.84 -10.02 -5.80
CA TYR A 277 -18.71 -9.37 -4.83
C TYR A 277 -20.17 -9.35 -5.34
N PRO A 278 -21.13 -9.94 -4.62
CA PRO A 278 -22.46 -10.20 -5.21
C PRO A 278 -23.36 -8.99 -5.42
N LEU A 279 -23.04 -7.83 -4.84
CA LEU A 279 -23.88 -6.62 -4.86
C LEU A 279 -23.21 -5.47 -5.60
N LEU A 280 -22.62 -5.75 -6.75
CA LEU A 280 -22.27 -4.73 -7.72
C LEU A 280 -23.52 -4.12 -8.34
N SER A 281 -23.51 -2.80 -8.51
CA SER A 281 -24.58 -2.07 -9.18
C SER A 281 -23.99 -0.96 -10.04
N TYR A 282 -24.73 -0.57 -11.07
CA TYR A 282 -24.26 0.42 -12.03
C TYR A 282 -24.58 1.86 -11.60
N ASN A 283 -23.65 2.76 -11.94
CA ASN A 283 -23.91 4.17 -12.18
C ASN A 283 -24.20 4.36 -13.69
N TYR A 284 -25.05 5.34 -13.98
CA TYR A 284 -25.60 5.57 -15.31
C TYR A 284 -25.35 7.00 -15.78
N ALA A 285 -25.05 7.13 -17.06
CA ALA A 285 -25.32 8.34 -17.81
C ALA A 285 -26.77 8.34 -18.27
N VAL A 286 -27.55 9.35 -17.88
CA VAL A 286 -28.96 9.46 -18.25
C VAL A 286 -29.19 10.71 -19.09
N ILE A 287 -29.85 10.52 -20.24
CA ILE A 287 -30.22 11.59 -21.17
C ILE A 287 -31.69 11.50 -21.55
N ASN A 288 -32.22 12.58 -22.13
CA ASN A 288 -33.47 12.49 -22.87
C ASN A 288 -33.22 11.79 -24.21
N VAL A 289 -34.07 10.82 -24.55
CA VAL A 289 -34.04 10.07 -25.83
C VAL A 289 -34.09 11.01 -27.04
N GLU A 290 -34.74 12.17 -26.91
CA GLU A 290 -34.86 13.17 -27.98
C GLU A 290 -33.54 13.86 -28.36
N ASN A 291 -32.45 13.66 -27.59
CA ASN A 291 -31.13 14.17 -27.98
C ASN A 291 -30.70 13.57 -29.33
N PRO A 292 -30.31 14.41 -30.32
CA PRO A 292 -29.90 13.92 -31.62
C PRO A 292 -28.63 13.06 -31.51
N PRO A 293 -28.37 12.14 -32.46
CA PRO A 293 -27.22 11.22 -32.42
C PRO A 293 -25.86 11.90 -32.22
N ASP A 294 -25.68 13.10 -32.75
CA ASP A 294 -24.46 13.91 -32.69
C ASP A 294 -24.44 14.92 -31.53
N ALA A 295 -25.39 14.82 -30.59
CA ALA A 295 -25.43 15.69 -29.42
C ALA A 295 -24.17 15.50 -28.56
N PRO A 296 -23.62 16.58 -27.96
CA PRO A 296 -22.50 16.50 -27.02
C PRO A 296 -22.68 15.47 -25.90
N ALA A 297 -23.90 15.32 -25.39
CA ALA A 297 -24.24 14.32 -24.38
C ALA A 297 -24.06 12.88 -24.87
N ARG A 298 -24.38 12.59 -26.14
CA ARG A 298 -24.17 11.26 -26.74
C ARG A 298 -22.71 11.01 -27.04
N ASN A 299 -21.97 12.02 -27.52
CA ASN A 299 -20.52 11.94 -27.69
C ASN A 299 -19.82 11.67 -26.34
N LEU A 300 -20.29 12.30 -25.25
CA LEU A 300 -19.75 12.06 -23.91
C LEU A 300 -20.02 10.62 -23.46
N ILE A 301 -21.23 10.10 -23.69
CA ILE A 301 -21.56 8.69 -23.40
C ILE A 301 -20.68 7.74 -24.20
N GLU A 302 -20.53 7.99 -25.50
CA GLU A 302 -19.69 7.17 -26.37
C GLU A 302 -18.24 7.19 -25.88
N TRP A 303 -17.69 8.36 -25.55
CA TRP A 303 -16.34 8.50 -25.03
C TRP A 303 -16.15 7.77 -23.70
N MET A 304 -17.10 7.91 -22.76
CA MET A 304 -17.06 7.20 -21.47
C MET A 304 -17.00 5.68 -21.63
N LEU A 305 -17.50 5.13 -22.74
CA LEU A 305 -17.51 3.69 -23.03
C LEU A 305 -16.29 3.22 -23.84
N THR A 306 -15.40 4.11 -24.24
CA THR A 306 -14.12 3.75 -24.86
C THR A 306 -13.13 3.23 -23.80
N ASP A 307 -12.07 2.55 -24.22
CA ASP A 307 -11.03 2.07 -23.30
C ASP A 307 -10.42 3.22 -22.47
N GLU A 308 -10.20 4.41 -23.07
CA GLU A 308 -9.73 5.59 -22.33
C GLU A 308 -10.75 6.08 -21.31
N GLY A 309 -12.02 6.18 -21.71
CA GLY A 309 -13.09 6.55 -20.79
C GLY A 309 -13.24 5.55 -19.64
N GLN A 310 -13.03 4.26 -19.90
CA GLN A 310 -13.06 3.19 -18.89
C GLN A 310 -11.81 3.18 -18.00
N ARG A 311 -10.63 3.56 -18.50
CA ARG A 311 -9.45 3.84 -17.66
C ARG A 311 -9.71 5.00 -16.70
N VAL A 312 -10.32 6.08 -17.18
CA VAL A 312 -10.70 7.22 -16.33
C VAL A 312 -11.76 6.83 -15.30
N VAL A 313 -12.68 5.91 -15.62
CA VAL A 313 -13.60 5.33 -14.62
C VAL A 313 -12.81 4.65 -13.51
N GLU A 314 -11.81 3.84 -13.87
CA GLU A 314 -10.90 3.17 -12.93
C GLU A 314 -10.13 4.17 -12.05
N GLU A 315 -9.47 5.17 -12.65
CA GLU A 315 -8.71 6.23 -11.96
C GLU A 315 -9.58 7.16 -11.09
N SER A 316 -10.89 7.14 -11.34
CA SER A 316 -11.88 7.84 -10.52
C SER A 316 -12.38 6.98 -9.35
N GLU A 317 -11.77 5.81 -9.11
CA GLU A 317 -12.10 4.83 -8.07
C GLU A 317 -13.46 4.13 -8.27
N TYR A 318 -13.88 3.99 -9.53
CA TYR A 318 -15.05 3.21 -9.91
C TYR A 318 -14.64 1.94 -10.66
N ILE A 319 -15.55 0.98 -10.73
CA ILE A 319 -15.29 -0.28 -11.42
C ILE A 319 -15.74 -0.13 -12.90
N PRO A 320 -14.88 -0.40 -13.90
CA PRO A 320 -15.23 -0.32 -15.31
C PRO A 320 -16.37 -1.28 -15.69
N VAL A 321 -17.23 -0.89 -16.64
CA VAL A 321 -18.28 -1.75 -17.21
C VAL A 321 -17.78 -2.64 -18.35
N ALA A 322 -16.57 -2.41 -18.84
CA ALA A 322 -15.89 -3.21 -19.85
C ALA A 322 -14.64 -3.88 -19.27
N ASP A 323 -14.31 -5.08 -19.76
CA ASP A 323 -13.04 -5.75 -19.46
C ASP A 323 -11.91 -5.01 -20.20
N ILE A 324 -11.30 -4.02 -19.56
CA ILE A 324 -10.14 -3.29 -20.09
C ILE A 324 -8.85 -3.92 -19.57
N GLU A 325 -7.77 -3.84 -20.37
CA GLU A 325 -6.42 -4.04 -19.85
C GLU A 325 -6.15 -2.88 -18.89
N SER A 326 -6.31 -3.15 -17.60
CA SER A 326 -6.19 -2.18 -16.50
C SER A 326 -4.94 -1.33 -16.69
N SER A 327 -5.10 -0.01 -16.85
CA SER A 327 -3.98 0.92 -16.70
C SER A 327 -3.63 1.11 -15.23
N LEU A 328 -4.51 0.70 -14.32
CA LEU A 328 -4.23 0.54 -12.89
C LEU A 328 -3.34 -0.68 -12.60
N GLU A 329 -2.28 -0.91 -13.37
CA GLU A 329 -1.09 -1.52 -12.80
C GLU A 329 -0.31 -0.44 -12.01
N ALA A 330 -0.90 0.15 -10.95
CA ALA A 330 -0.16 0.84 -9.87
C ALA A 330 -1.03 1.51 -8.76
N ASP A 331 -2.17 2.15 -9.03
CA ASP A 331 -2.57 3.30 -8.17
C ASP A 331 -3.87 3.22 -7.34
N ILE A 332 -4.60 2.09 -7.28
CA ILE A 332 -5.40 1.82 -6.05
C ILE A 332 -4.49 1.08 -5.07
N VAL A 333 -3.74 1.86 -4.29
CA VAL A 333 -3.04 1.38 -3.10
C VAL A 333 -4.11 1.01 -2.07
N MET A 334 -4.70 -0.18 -2.19
CA MET A 334 -5.50 -0.76 -1.12
C MET A 334 -4.61 -0.80 0.12
N PRO A 335 -5.04 -0.30 1.29
CA PRO A 335 -4.21 -0.37 2.47
C PRO A 335 -4.00 -1.85 2.82
N LEU A 336 -2.76 -2.25 3.12
CA LEU A 336 -2.49 -3.56 3.66
C LEU A 336 -3.23 -3.71 5.00
N LEU A 337 -4.27 -4.53 5.08
CA LEU A 337 -5.08 -4.72 6.29
C LEU A 337 -4.73 -5.99 7.09
N THR A 338 -3.70 -6.71 6.66
CA THR A 338 -3.35 -8.02 7.21
C THR A 338 -2.57 -7.88 8.51
N ASP A 339 -3.11 -8.44 9.60
CA ASP A 339 -2.40 -8.56 10.88
C ASP A 339 -1.20 -9.51 10.79
N GLY A 340 -0.38 -9.57 11.84
CA GLY A 340 0.71 -10.53 11.90
C GLY A 340 0.23 -11.98 11.73
N THR A 341 0.89 -12.73 10.84
CA THR A 341 0.60 -14.13 10.53
C THR A 341 1.69 -15.08 11.00
N GLY A 342 2.73 -14.54 11.65
CA GLY A 342 3.78 -15.32 12.27
C GLY A 342 3.27 -16.18 13.44
N LYS A 343 4.20 -16.73 14.22
CA LYS A 343 3.83 -17.59 15.36
C LYS A 343 3.16 -16.79 16.48
N GLU A 344 2.45 -17.48 17.38
CA GLU A 344 1.86 -16.86 18.56
C GLU A 344 2.94 -16.24 19.46
N LYS A 345 2.65 -15.05 19.99
CA LYS A 345 3.53 -14.34 20.94
C LYS A 345 3.58 -15.11 22.25
N VAL A 346 4.79 -15.33 22.75
CA VAL A 346 4.98 -15.99 24.05
C VAL A 346 4.42 -15.09 25.15
N PRO A 347 3.58 -15.59 26.08
CA PRO A 347 3.07 -14.79 27.17
C PRO A 347 4.19 -14.17 28.01
N GLY A 348 4.19 -12.85 28.17
CA GLY A 348 5.22 -12.12 28.90
C GLY A 348 6.53 -11.93 28.13
N TYR A 349 6.52 -12.10 26.80
CA TYR A 349 7.65 -11.74 25.95
C TYR A 349 7.99 -10.26 26.07
N GLU A 350 9.26 -9.97 26.33
CA GLU A 350 9.86 -8.65 26.22
C GLU A 350 10.98 -8.78 25.18
N LEU A 351 11.14 -7.75 24.34
CA LEU A 351 12.19 -7.72 23.34
C LEU A 351 13.55 -7.84 24.04
N PRO A 352 14.41 -8.79 23.64
CA PRO A 352 15.71 -8.95 24.24
C PRO A 352 16.63 -7.80 23.83
N ASN A 353 17.48 -7.34 24.74
CA ASN A 353 18.49 -6.32 24.44
C ASN A 353 19.59 -6.82 23.48
N THR A 354 19.53 -8.08 23.03
CA THR A 354 20.55 -8.72 22.19
C THR A 354 19.95 -9.56 21.07
N TYR A 355 20.66 -9.66 19.94
CA TYR A 355 20.32 -10.51 18.81
C TYR A 355 21.54 -11.24 18.26
N TYR A 356 21.33 -12.33 17.50
CA TYR A 356 22.39 -12.97 16.72
C TYR A 356 22.42 -12.43 15.30
N ALA A 357 23.62 -12.28 14.74
CA ALA A 357 23.80 -11.88 13.36
C ALA A 357 25.04 -12.50 12.72
N VAL A 358 25.13 -12.40 11.38
CA VAL A 358 26.30 -12.74 10.58
C VAL A 358 26.57 -11.58 9.63
N LYS A 359 27.85 -11.19 9.48
CA LYS A 359 28.21 -10.13 8.55
C LYS A 359 27.97 -10.59 7.12
N ASP A 360 27.39 -9.72 6.30
CA ASP A 360 27.17 -9.95 4.88
C ASP A 360 28.44 -10.43 4.17
N CYS A 361 29.59 -9.80 4.40
CA CYS A 361 30.87 -10.16 3.76
C CYS A 361 31.36 -11.58 4.08
N ASP A 362 30.90 -12.19 5.17
CA ASP A 362 31.27 -13.57 5.52
C ASP A 362 30.63 -14.58 4.58
N TYR A 363 29.42 -14.29 4.07
CA TYR A 363 28.62 -15.24 3.28
C TYR A 363 28.23 -14.74 1.89
N LEU A 364 27.99 -13.46 1.67
CA LEU A 364 27.72 -12.86 0.37
C LEU A 364 29.04 -12.64 -0.38
N LYS A 365 29.20 -13.32 -1.50
CA LYS A 365 30.37 -13.26 -2.38
C LYS A 365 29.98 -12.70 -3.73
N TYR A 366 30.92 -11.99 -4.34
CA TYR A 366 30.82 -11.55 -5.72
C TYR A 366 32.16 -11.79 -6.42
N ASP A 367 32.11 -12.26 -7.66
CA ASP A 367 33.28 -12.35 -8.51
C ASP A 367 33.02 -11.58 -9.79
N LEU A 368 34.03 -10.85 -10.28
CA LEU A 368 33.95 -10.20 -11.58
C LEU A 368 34.18 -11.26 -12.67
N ASP A 369 33.16 -11.54 -13.47
CA ASP A 369 33.34 -12.32 -14.68
C ASP A 369 34.09 -11.47 -15.71
N ASN A 370 35.39 -11.70 -15.86
CA ASN A 370 36.23 -10.94 -16.79
C ASN A 370 35.84 -11.13 -18.27
N GLU A 371 35.10 -12.19 -18.61
CA GLU A 371 34.67 -12.47 -19.99
C GLU A 371 33.43 -11.66 -20.36
N TYR A 372 32.52 -11.45 -19.41
CA TYR A 372 31.23 -10.75 -19.61
C TYR A 372 31.15 -9.38 -18.94
N LYS A 373 32.10 -9.02 -18.08
CA LYS A 373 32.09 -7.84 -17.19
C LYS A 373 30.87 -7.77 -16.27
N GLU A 374 30.36 -8.93 -15.87
CA GLU A 374 29.20 -9.07 -14.98
C GLU A 374 29.65 -9.48 -13.57
N TYR A 375 28.97 -8.97 -12.55
CA TYR A 375 29.23 -9.34 -11.16
C TYR A 375 28.38 -10.56 -10.77
N ASN A 376 29.05 -11.67 -10.45
CA ASN A 376 28.38 -12.90 -10.04
C ASN A 376 28.16 -12.95 -8.53
N TYR A 377 27.04 -12.38 -8.07
CA TYR A 377 26.63 -12.39 -6.67
C TYR A 377 26.05 -13.74 -6.23
N ARG A 378 26.42 -14.21 -5.04
CA ARG A 378 25.89 -15.43 -4.42
C ARG A 378 26.16 -15.47 -2.93
N ILE A 379 25.33 -16.18 -2.18
CA ILE A 379 25.66 -16.59 -0.83
C ILE A 379 26.41 -17.94 -0.81
N GLU A 380 27.33 -18.08 0.13
CA GLU A 380 28.12 -19.29 0.40
C GLU A 380 28.13 -19.61 1.90
N GLY A 381 28.50 -20.84 2.25
CA GLY A 381 28.66 -21.26 3.64
C GLY A 381 27.36 -21.64 4.36
N LEU A 382 26.20 -21.68 3.72
CA LEU A 382 24.97 -22.14 4.36
C LEU A 382 24.94 -23.67 4.40
N LYS A 383 24.80 -24.29 5.59
CA LYS A 383 24.82 -25.76 5.73
C LYS A 383 23.66 -26.46 5.02
N ILE A 384 22.53 -25.77 4.83
CA ILE A 384 21.39 -26.27 4.06
C ILE A 384 21.61 -25.94 2.57
N LEU A 385 22.38 -26.79 1.89
CA LEU A 385 22.79 -26.56 0.48
C LEU A 385 21.62 -26.39 -0.50
N SER A 386 20.48 -27.03 -0.26
CA SER A 386 19.29 -26.87 -1.10
C SER A 386 18.70 -25.46 -0.99
N LEU A 387 18.68 -24.90 0.22
CA LEU A 387 18.22 -23.54 0.49
C LEU A 387 19.22 -22.53 -0.06
N GLN A 388 20.53 -22.78 0.09
CA GLN A 388 21.58 -21.95 -0.51
C GLN A 388 21.39 -21.84 -2.03
N LYS A 389 21.13 -22.98 -2.68
CA LYS A 389 20.87 -23.02 -4.12
C LYS A 389 19.63 -22.20 -4.48
N GLU A 390 18.54 -22.31 -3.72
CA GLU A 390 17.32 -21.55 -3.95
C GLU A 390 17.58 -20.03 -3.84
N ILE A 391 18.30 -19.59 -2.80
CA ILE A 391 18.64 -18.18 -2.59
C ILE A 391 19.55 -17.67 -3.71
N ASN A 392 20.55 -18.45 -4.13
CA ASN A 392 21.42 -18.07 -5.25
C ASN A 392 20.67 -18.05 -6.59
N ASP A 393 19.69 -18.94 -6.78
CA ASP A 393 18.81 -18.92 -7.94
C ASP A 393 17.90 -17.69 -7.95
N PHE A 394 17.48 -17.21 -6.78
CA PHE A 394 16.76 -15.93 -6.63
C PHE A 394 17.67 -14.75 -6.98
N ILE A 395 18.85 -14.62 -6.33
CA ILE A 395 19.81 -13.53 -6.57
C ILE A 395 20.11 -13.41 -8.07
N ARG A 396 20.49 -14.52 -8.72
CA ARG A 396 20.83 -14.53 -10.14
C ARG A 396 19.67 -14.10 -11.04
N LYS A 397 18.43 -14.49 -10.73
CA LYS A 397 17.26 -14.08 -11.53
C LYS A 397 16.97 -12.59 -11.33
N SER A 398 17.00 -12.13 -10.09
CA SER A 398 16.74 -10.73 -9.75
C SER A 398 17.82 -9.80 -10.31
N VAL A 399 19.09 -10.21 -10.33
CA VAL A 399 20.17 -9.44 -10.98
C VAL A 399 19.86 -9.23 -12.46
N VAL A 400 19.50 -10.30 -13.18
CA VAL A 400 19.15 -10.20 -14.61
C VAL A 400 17.94 -9.29 -14.85
N GLU A 401 16.91 -9.39 -14.00
CA GLU A 401 15.70 -8.56 -14.08
C GLU A 401 16.01 -7.08 -13.84
N VAL A 402 16.82 -6.79 -12.82
CA VAL A 402 17.24 -5.44 -12.47
C VAL A 402 18.19 -4.85 -13.52
N GLU A 403 19.04 -5.66 -14.15
CA GLU A 403 19.87 -5.24 -15.29
C GLU A 403 19.06 -4.91 -16.54
N THR A 404 17.92 -5.58 -16.78
CA THR A 404 17.07 -5.24 -17.94
C THR A 404 16.46 -3.85 -17.83
N ASP A 405 16.30 -3.34 -16.61
CA ASP A 405 15.74 -2.01 -16.32
C ASP A 405 16.80 -0.89 -16.38
N GLU A 406 18.09 -1.21 -16.59
CA GLU A 406 19.19 -0.24 -16.52
C GLU A 406 18.97 0.96 -17.42
N LYS A 407 18.44 0.74 -18.63
CA LYS A 407 18.18 1.83 -19.58
C LYS A 407 17.10 2.80 -19.05
N GLU A 408 15.99 2.26 -18.55
CA GLU A 408 14.89 3.05 -18.02
C GLU A 408 15.31 3.79 -16.75
N ALA A 409 16.05 3.13 -15.87
CA ALA A 409 16.63 3.74 -14.68
C ALA A 409 17.57 4.90 -15.04
N ARG A 410 18.43 4.77 -16.07
CA ARG A 410 19.29 5.87 -16.54
C ARG A 410 18.49 7.05 -17.06
N GLU A 411 17.44 6.79 -17.85
CA GLU A 411 16.54 7.84 -18.35
C GLU A 411 15.79 8.53 -17.19
N PHE A 412 15.30 7.76 -16.22
CA PHE A 412 14.68 8.26 -15.01
C PHE A 412 15.62 9.18 -14.22
N VAL A 413 16.83 8.72 -13.86
CA VAL A 413 17.80 9.51 -13.10
C VAL A 413 18.17 10.80 -13.84
N LYS A 414 18.34 10.72 -15.17
CA LYS A 414 18.58 11.90 -16.00
C LYS A 414 17.42 12.90 -15.95
N ASN A 415 16.19 12.43 -16.00
CA ASN A 415 15.00 13.29 -15.98
C ASN A 415 14.80 13.95 -14.61
N VAL A 416 15.05 13.20 -13.53
CA VAL A 416 14.87 13.67 -12.16
C VAL A 416 15.96 14.66 -11.76
N PHE A 417 17.24 14.30 -11.93
CA PHE A 417 18.35 15.08 -11.39
C PHE A 417 19.07 15.95 -12.44
N GLY A 418 18.75 15.79 -13.72
CA GLY A 418 19.33 16.59 -14.80
C GLY A 418 20.79 16.24 -15.14
N TYR A 419 21.34 15.14 -14.60
CA TYR A 419 22.71 14.71 -14.89
C TYR A 419 22.80 13.99 -16.24
N GLU A 420 23.73 14.40 -17.10
CA GLU A 420 23.99 13.73 -18.39
C GLU A 420 24.67 12.37 -18.22
N GLU A 421 25.44 12.17 -17.14
CA GLU A 421 26.03 10.89 -16.74
C GLU A 421 25.68 10.60 -15.28
N CYS A 422 25.04 9.46 -15.03
CA CYS A 422 24.74 8.97 -13.68
C CYS A 422 25.47 7.63 -13.44
N TYR A 423 26.08 7.49 -12.26
CA TYR A 423 26.59 6.20 -11.82
C TYR A 423 25.40 5.35 -11.38
N LEU A 424 25.16 4.29 -12.12
CA LEU A 424 24.10 3.32 -11.88
C LEU A 424 24.75 1.95 -11.88
N GLY A 425 24.52 1.18 -10.82
CA GLY A 425 25.11 -0.14 -10.66
C GLY A 425 24.16 -1.09 -9.96
N VAL A 426 24.25 -2.37 -10.30
CA VAL A 426 23.56 -3.44 -9.59
C VAL A 426 24.18 -3.60 -8.21
N ASN A 427 23.34 -3.46 -7.20
CA ASN A 427 23.70 -3.70 -5.81
C ASN A 427 22.92 -4.91 -5.29
N VAL A 428 23.64 -5.79 -4.58
CA VAL A 428 23.06 -6.91 -3.84
C VAL A 428 23.47 -6.76 -2.40
N THR A 429 22.50 -6.62 -1.50
CA THR A 429 22.74 -6.60 -0.05
C THR A 429 22.05 -7.77 0.61
N ALA A 430 22.60 -8.17 1.76
CA ALA A 430 22.08 -9.27 2.54
C ALA A 430 22.16 -8.95 4.03
N GLU A 431 21.09 -9.24 4.76
CA GLU A 431 21.01 -9.01 6.20
C GLU A 431 20.56 -10.30 6.89
N CYS A 432 21.34 -10.77 7.87
CA CYS A 432 21.04 -12.00 8.57
C CYS A 432 20.96 -11.79 10.09
N ILE A 433 19.74 -11.82 10.64
CA ILE A 433 19.45 -11.59 12.07
C ILE A 433 18.59 -12.74 12.61
N ASN A 434 18.95 -13.28 13.78
CA ASN A 434 18.22 -14.34 14.49
C ASN A 434 17.83 -15.54 13.61
N GLY A 435 18.60 -15.83 12.56
CA GLY A 435 18.35 -16.90 11.58
C GLY A 435 17.25 -16.60 10.56
N TYR A 436 16.94 -15.33 10.36
CA TYR A 436 16.24 -14.82 9.20
C TYR A 436 17.27 -14.17 8.27
N LEU A 437 17.12 -14.36 6.96
CA LEU A 437 18.00 -13.78 5.95
C LEU A 437 17.16 -13.00 4.97
N SER A 438 17.40 -11.70 4.87
CA SER A 438 16.87 -10.83 3.82
C SER A 438 17.91 -10.67 2.72
N ILE A 439 17.46 -10.70 1.46
CA ILE A 439 18.24 -10.38 0.27
C ILE A 439 17.52 -9.27 -0.48
N ILE A 440 18.27 -8.26 -0.90
CA ILE A 440 17.79 -7.14 -1.70
C ILE A 440 18.67 -7.08 -2.95
N VAL A 441 18.03 -6.96 -4.12
CA VAL A 441 18.71 -6.74 -5.40
C VAL A 441 18.09 -5.53 -6.07
N SER A 442 18.90 -4.55 -6.45
CA SER A 442 18.40 -3.28 -6.98
C SER A 442 19.42 -2.58 -7.85
N LEU A 443 18.96 -1.69 -8.72
CA LEU A 443 19.84 -0.68 -9.31
C LEU A 443 19.97 0.46 -8.30
N THR A 444 21.20 0.83 -7.97
CA THR A 444 21.46 1.97 -7.09
C THR A 444 22.07 3.13 -7.86
N TYR A 445 21.64 4.34 -7.53
CA TYR A 445 22.19 5.58 -8.10
C TYR A 445 22.44 6.63 -7.00
N TYR A 446 23.27 7.61 -7.33
CA TYR A 446 23.64 8.72 -6.46
C TYR A 446 23.05 10.02 -7.00
N ASP A 447 22.52 10.87 -6.12
CA ASP A 447 22.00 12.20 -6.49
C ASP A 447 23.10 13.25 -6.68
N GLY A 448 24.38 12.90 -6.54
CA GLY A 448 25.49 13.82 -6.72
C GLY A 448 25.57 14.95 -5.68
N SER A 449 24.78 14.88 -4.60
CA SER A 449 24.87 15.80 -3.46
C SER A 449 26.15 15.59 -2.65
N GLU A 450 26.57 16.60 -1.88
CA GLU A 450 27.73 16.49 -0.97
C GLU A 450 27.52 15.42 0.12
N ASP A 451 26.28 14.98 0.34
CA ASP A 451 25.88 14.00 1.36
C ASP A 451 25.91 12.54 0.85
N PHE A 452 26.17 12.30 -0.45
CA PHE A 452 26.31 10.97 -1.06
C PHE A 452 25.12 10.02 -0.85
N THR A 453 23.89 10.55 -0.83
CA THR A 453 22.68 9.74 -0.65
C THR A 453 22.53 8.69 -1.77
N ILE A 454 22.37 7.42 -1.37
CA ILE A 454 22.12 6.30 -2.27
C ILE A 454 20.61 6.10 -2.39
N TYR A 455 20.13 5.98 -3.62
CA TYR A 455 18.74 5.69 -3.93
C TYR A 455 18.60 4.33 -4.59
N TYR A 456 17.47 3.67 -4.36
CA TYR A 456 17.14 2.36 -4.89
C TYR A 456 16.10 2.48 -5.99
N TYR A 457 16.43 2.01 -7.19
CA TYR A 457 15.50 1.89 -8.30
C TYR A 457 14.94 0.46 -8.36
N LYS A 458 13.62 0.34 -8.19
CA LYS A 458 12.82 -0.90 -8.24
C LYS A 458 13.48 -2.10 -7.53
N PRO A 459 13.71 -2.04 -6.21
CA PRO A 459 14.37 -3.12 -5.49
C PRO A 459 13.51 -4.40 -5.47
N ILE A 460 14.13 -5.54 -5.72
CA ILE A 460 13.53 -6.87 -5.59
C ILE A 460 14.02 -7.50 -4.29
N THR A 461 13.08 -7.88 -3.42
CA THR A 461 13.41 -8.38 -2.07
C THR A 461 12.90 -9.79 -1.80
N ALA A 462 13.56 -10.49 -0.87
CA ALA A 462 13.09 -11.77 -0.36
C ALA A 462 13.67 -12.08 1.02
N ILE A 463 12.87 -12.73 1.86
CA ILE A 463 13.25 -13.11 3.22
C ILE A 463 13.03 -14.60 3.44
N TRP A 464 13.99 -15.27 4.06
CA TRP A 464 13.90 -16.69 4.44
C TRP A 464 14.10 -16.91 5.93
N ASN A 465 13.35 -17.84 6.51
CA ASN A 465 13.67 -18.44 7.81
C ASN A 465 14.65 -19.60 7.60
N LEU A 466 15.90 -19.43 8.00
CA LEU A 466 16.99 -20.37 7.72
C LEU A 466 16.85 -21.73 8.42
N TYR A 467 16.07 -21.83 9.51
CA TYR A 467 15.83 -23.12 10.17
C TYR A 467 14.82 -23.98 9.42
N THR A 468 13.84 -23.34 8.77
CA THR A 468 12.73 -24.03 8.09
C THR A 468 12.89 -24.08 6.58
N GLY A 469 13.70 -23.18 6.02
CA GLY A 469 13.79 -22.93 4.58
C GLY A 469 12.56 -22.24 3.99
N LYS A 470 11.59 -21.80 4.80
CA LYS A 470 10.38 -21.13 4.32
C LYS A 470 10.70 -19.68 3.93
N ARG A 471 10.27 -19.26 2.73
CA ARG A 471 10.20 -17.86 2.31
C ARG A 471 9.03 -17.16 3.02
N LEU A 472 9.26 -15.96 3.52
CA LEU A 472 8.31 -15.20 4.34
C LEU A 472 7.62 -14.10 3.52
N SER A 473 6.34 -13.87 3.80
CA SER A 473 5.66 -12.63 3.46
C SER A 473 5.89 -11.56 4.53
N PHE A 474 5.47 -10.32 4.29
CA PHE A 474 5.63 -9.23 5.25
C PHE A 474 4.94 -9.55 6.59
N SER A 475 3.68 -9.99 6.54
CA SER A 475 2.89 -10.36 7.74
C SER A 475 3.50 -11.53 8.53
N ASP A 476 4.25 -12.43 7.89
CA ASP A 476 4.89 -13.57 8.58
C ASP A 476 6.00 -13.11 9.56
N MET A 477 6.48 -11.88 9.43
CA MET A 477 7.53 -11.29 10.27
C MET A 477 7.00 -10.83 11.64
N PHE A 478 5.68 -10.72 11.78
CA PHE A 478 5.00 -10.18 12.97
C PHE A 478 4.26 -11.28 13.73
N TRP A 479 4.15 -11.15 15.06
CA TRP A 479 3.47 -12.18 15.87
C TRP A 479 2.01 -12.32 15.47
N SER A 480 1.46 -13.53 15.62
CA SER A 480 0.08 -13.82 15.23
C SER A 480 -0.91 -12.84 15.87
N GLY A 481 -1.68 -12.13 15.05
CA GLY A 481 -2.70 -11.17 15.47
C GLY A 481 -2.19 -9.79 15.88
N GLU A 482 -0.88 -9.51 15.82
CA GLU A 482 -0.34 -8.18 16.10
C GLU A 482 -0.80 -7.16 15.05
N LYS A 483 -1.20 -5.98 15.51
CA LYS A 483 -1.75 -4.89 14.68
C LYS A 483 -0.65 -3.97 14.11
N PHE A 484 0.41 -4.57 13.56
CA PHE A 484 1.62 -3.85 13.14
C PHE A 484 1.38 -2.79 12.07
N ILE A 485 0.46 -3.04 11.12
CA ILE A 485 0.13 -2.09 10.04
C ILE A 485 -0.24 -0.71 10.56
N LYS A 486 -1.07 -0.66 11.61
CA LYS A 486 -1.52 0.61 12.18
C LYS A 486 -0.33 1.37 12.77
N THR A 487 0.52 0.66 13.51
CA THR A 487 1.73 1.22 14.12
C THR A 487 2.69 1.72 13.05
N LEU A 488 2.90 0.92 12.01
CA LEU A 488 3.80 1.21 10.92
C LEU A 488 3.35 2.41 10.10
N ASN A 489 2.10 2.45 9.64
CA ASN A 489 1.57 3.59 8.89
C ASN A 489 1.69 4.88 9.71
N ASN A 490 1.39 4.85 11.01
CA ASN A 490 1.58 6.01 11.87
C ASN A 490 3.04 6.45 11.95
N GLY A 491 3.97 5.50 12.10
CA GLY A 491 5.42 5.77 12.14
C GLY A 491 5.92 6.43 10.86
N ILE A 492 5.59 5.83 9.70
CA ILE A 492 5.93 6.38 8.39
C ILE A 492 5.33 7.79 8.23
N SER A 493 4.04 7.98 8.51
CA SER A 493 3.40 9.29 8.42
C SER A 493 4.06 10.33 9.33
N MET A 494 4.58 9.95 10.50
CA MET A 494 5.32 10.87 11.38
C MET A 494 6.66 11.27 10.76
N GLU A 495 7.42 10.29 10.25
CA GLU A 495 8.72 10.53 9.60
C GLU A 495 8.58 11.44 8.38
N LEU A 496 7.53 11.27 7.58
CA LEU A 496 7.26 12.10 6.41
C LEU A 496 6.92 13.57 6.74
N ASN A 497 6.43 13.84 7.95
CA ASN A 497 6.09 15.19 8.39
C ASN A 497 7.26 15.92 9.09
N GLU A 498 8.29 15.19 9.49
CA GLU A 498 9.48 15.77 10.13
C GLU A 498 10.56 16.07 9.07
N PRO A 499 11.35 17.13 9.25
CA PRO A 499 12.51 17.34 8.39
C PRO A 499 13.51 16.20 8.59
N TYR A 500 13.91 15.53 7.52
CA TYR A 500 14.86 14.42 7.60
C TYR A 500 16.30 14.90 7.81
N ASN A 501 16.56 16.20 7.72
CA ASN A 501 17.87 16.79 7.99
C ASN A 501 17.81 18.14 8.73
N ASN A 502 18.95 18.56 9.25
CA ASN A 502 19.13 19.80 10.02
C ASN A 502 18.92 21.08 9.20
N TRP A 503 18.77 20.98 7.87
CA TRP A 503 18.48 22.11 6.99
C TRP A 503 16.98 22.31 6.74
N GLY A 504 16.12 21.47 7.34
CA GLY A 504 14.68 21.61 7.23
C GLY A 504 14.11 21.00 5.94
N MET A 505 14.85 20.10 5.27
CA MET A 505 14.35 19.43 4.08
C MET A 505 13.33 18.36 4.46
N THR A 506 12.24 18.32 3.70
CA THR A 506 11.18 17.32 3.81
C THR A 506 11.22 16.41 2.60
N TYR A 507 10.62 15.22 2.71
CA TYR A 507 10.49 14.31 1.58
C TYR A 507 9.63 14.94 0.48
N GLU A 508 10.05 14.79 -0.77
CA GLU A 508 9.23 15.15 -1.91
C GLU A 508 8.21 14.05 -2.17
N LEU A 509 6.93 14.42 -2.25
CA LEU A 509 5.83 13.50 -2.47
C LEU A 509 5.01 13.96 -3.68
N ASN A 510 4.55 13.01 -4.49
CA ASN A 510 3.60 13.26 -5.57
C ASN A 510 2.16 13.44 -5.05
N GLY A 511 1.89 13.02 -3.81
CA GLY A 511 0.60 13.09 -3.11
C GLY A 511 0.77 12.77 -1.62
N ASP A 512 -0.32 12.80 -0.86
CA ASP A 512 -0.25 12.45 0.57
C ASP A 512 0.02 10.94 0.73
N PHE A 513 0.85 10.55 1.70
CA PHE A 513 0.96 9.13 2.07
C PHE A 513 -0.22 8.73 2.97
N TRP A 514 -1.07 7.82 2.49
CA TRP A 514 -2.24 7.34 3.25
C TRP A 514 -1.98 6.01 3.99
N ALA A 515 -1.34 5.04 3.34
CA ALA A 515 -1.03 3.73 3.89
C ALA A 515 -0.07 2.93 2.99
N LEU A 516 0.53 1.87 3.55
CA LEU A 516 1.21 0.84 2.76
C LEU A 516 0.24 0.07 1.84
N PRO A 517 0.61 -0.24 0.58
CA PRO A 517 -0.21 -1.02 -0.33
C PRO A 517 -0.40 -2.47 0.12
N GLU A 518 -1.55 -3.06 -0.23
CA GLU A 518 -1.88 -4.46 0.00
C GLU A 518 -0.91 -5.38 -0.76
N VAL A 519 -0.55 -4.98 -1.98
CA VAL A 519 0.52 -5.61 -2.76
C VAL A 519 1.83 -4.90 -2.44
N PHE A 520 2.41 -5.24 -1.29
CA PHE A 520 3.70 -4.71 -0.84
C PHE A 520 4.72 -5.85 -0.67
N ASN A 521 5.77 -5.84 -1.49
CA ASN A 521 6.75 -6.92 -1.60
C ASN A 521 8.21 -6.44 -1.59
N THR A 522 8.44 -5.16 -1.30
CA THR A 522 9.74 -4.51 -1.30
C THR A 522 10.15 -4.15 0.13
N PHE A 523 10.58 -5.15 0.91
CA PHE A 523 10.95 -4.98 2.32
C PHE A 523 12.10 -5.89 2.75
N SER A 524 12.87 -5.44 3.74
CA SER A 524 13.95 -6.19 4.39
C SER A 524 13.57 -6.55 5.82
N LEU A 525 14.53 -6.99 6.66
CA LEU A 525 14.28 -7.23 8.09
C LEU A 525 13.98 -5.94 8.85
N SER A 526 14.40 -4.79 8.32
CA SER A 526 14.39 -3.52 9.05
C SER A 526 13.74 -2.37 8.29
N ASN A 527 13.67 -2.45 6.95
CA ASN A 527 13.26 -1.32 6.11
C ASN A 527 12.18 -1.70 5.08
N VAL A 528 11.31 -0.74 4.78
CA VAL A 528 10.37 -0.77 3.65
C VAL A 528 10.94 0.10 2.54
N TYR A 529 10.85 -0.38 1.31
CA TYR A 529 11.35 0.32 0.13
C TYR A 529 10.19 0.73 -0.76
N PHE A 530 10.09 2.01 -1.07
CA PHE A 530 9.20 2.55 -2.07
C PHE A 530 9.98 2.74 -3.37
N ALA A 531 9.47 2.15 -4.45
CA ALA A 531 10.11 2.25 -5.76
C ALA A 531 10.09 3.69 -6.28
N SER A 532 11.14 4.06 -6.99
CA SER A 532 11.27 5.36 -7.65
C SER A 532 10.47 5.43 -8.95
N GLY A 533 9.86 6.60 -9.22
CA GLY A 533 9.11 6.85 -10.45
C GLY A 533 7.68 6.31 -10.48
N GLU A 534 7.20 5.74 -9.37
CA GLU A 534 5.85 5.16 -9.24
C GLU A 534 5.19 5.66 -7.93
N GLY A 535 3.90 5.98 -7.97
CA GLY A 535 3.08 6.30 -6.79
C GLY A 535 3.49 7.56 -6.01
N VAL A 536 3.46 7.46 -4.67
CA VAL A 536 3.59 8.59 -3.73
C VAL A 536 5.00 9.19 -3.69
N PHE A 537 6.05 8.41 -3.99
CA PHE A 537 7.45 8.79 -3.77
C PHE A 537 8.21 8.93 -5.10
N PRO A 538 8.27 10.12 -5.71
CA PRO A 538 8.82 10.31 -7.05
C PRO A 538 10.26 9.82 -7.21
N HIS A 539 11.08 9.94 -6.17
CA HIS A 539 12.51 9.60 -6.20
C HIS A 539 12.84 8.27 -5.51
N GLY A 540 11.81 7.52 -5.11
CA GLY A 540 11.94 6.36 -4.23
C GLY A 540 12.23 6.78 -2.79
N LEU A 541 12.00 5.87 -1.86
CA LEU A 541 12.19 6.13 -0.43
C LEU A 541 12.49 4.84 0.33
N GLU A 542 13.45 4.89 1.25
CA GLU A 542 13.67 3.83 2.25
C GLU A 542 13.22 4.36 3.60
N ILE A 543 12.36 3.60 4.29
CA ILE A 543 11.93 3.92 5.66
C ILE A 543 12.29 2.76 6.59
N ASN A 544 12.96 3.08 7.70
CA ASN A 544 13.22 2.12 8.76
C ASN A 544 11.94 1.86 9.57
N TYR A 545 11.39 0.66 9.44
CA TYR A 545 10.17 0.31 10.14
C TYR A 545 10.40 -0.41 11.47
N ASP A 546 11.58 -0.99 11.66
CA ASP A 546 11.95 -1.70 12.88
C ASP A 546 11.78 -0.79 14.10
N SER A 547 12.18 0.47 13.98
CA SER A 547 12.01 1.51 15.01
C SER A 547 10.56 1.73 15.46
N TYR A 548 9.57 1.31 14.67
CA TYR A 548 8.14 1.44 14.99
C TYR A 548 7.51 0.15 15.50
N CYS A 549 8.03 -1.01 15.07
CA CYS A 549 7.34 -2.29 15.24
C CYS A 549 8.18 -3.37 15.95
N GLU A 550 9.38 -3.04 16.44
CA GLU A 550 10.37 -3.98 17.00
C GLU A 550 9.76 -5.03 17.96
N ASP A 551 8.90 -4.61 18.90
CA ASP A 551 8.28 -5.47 19.91
C ASP A 551 7.11 -6.33 19.37
N MET A 552 6.67 -6.05 18.15
CA MET A 552 5.61 -6.77 17.41
C MET A 552 6.17 -7.85 16.50
N MET A 553 7.49 -7.94 16.36
CA MET A 553 8.14 -8.80 15.38
C MET A 553 8.60 -10.14 15.96
N VAL A 554 8.31 -11.22 15.23
CA VAL A 554 8.85 -12.57 15.51
C VAL A 554 10.35 -12.62 15.25
N ILE A 555 10.86 -11.79 14.34
CA ILE A 555 12.29 -11.78 14.01
C ILE A 555 13.17 -11.18 15.14
N GLY A 556 12.57 -10.37 16.03
CA GLY A 556 13.24 -9.85 17.22
C GLY A 556 13.46 -10.91 18.30
N GLU A 557 12.81 -12.08 18.19
CA GLU A 557 13.09 -13.19 19.10
C GLU A 557 14.52 -13.68 18.88
N GLU A 558 15.34 -13.57 19.93
CA GLU A 558 16.71 -14.02 19.90
C GLU A 558 16.78 -15.54 19.64
N ARG A 559 17.45 -15.94 18.55
CA ARG A 559 17.68 -17.35 18.21
C ARG A 559 19.14 -17.61 17.88
N ASP A 560 19.71 -18.59 18.55
CA ASP A 560 21.09 -19.00 18.37
C ASP A 560 21.37 -19.55 16.95
N MET A 561 22.10 -18.79 16.15
CA MET A 561 22.42 -19.13 14.76
C MET A 561 23.62 -20.07 14.59
N HIS A 562 24.26 -20.51 15.67
CA HIS A 562 25.41 -21.41 15.57
C HIS A 562 25.03 -22.72 14.87
N GLY A 563 25.80 -23.07 13.84
CA GLY A 563 25.59 -24.28 13.05
C GLY A 563 24.60 -24.14 11.89
N ILE A 564 24.03 -22.96 11.64
CA ILE A 564 23.32 -22.67 10.37
C ILE A 564 24.33 -22.46 9.24
N TRP A 565 25.41 -21.76 9.55
CA TRP A 565 26.51 -21.46 8.64
C TRP A 565 27.74 -22.33 8.92
N GLU A 566 28.58 -22.54 7.92
CA GLU A 566 29.89 -23.17 8.04
C GLU A 566 30.76 -22.46 9.06
N ASP A 567 31.72 -23.18 9.63
CA ASP A 567 32.51 -22.70 10.77
C ASP A 567 33.38 -21.48 10.42
N ALA A 568 33.54 -21.16 9.13
CA ALA A 568 34.22 -19.96 8.64
C ALA A 568 33.36 -18.69 8.69
N SER A 569 32.03 -18.80 8.81
CA SER A 569 31.14 -17.66 8.95
C SER A 569 31.02 -17.28 10.43
N ILE A 570 31.34 -16.03 10.77
CA ILE A 570 31.39 -15.61 12.17
C ILE A 570 29.99 -15.22 12.63
N VAL A 571 29.36 -16.13 13.38
CA VAL A 571 28.13 -15.83 14.12
C VAL A 571 28.47 -15.03 15.37
N TYR A 572 27.89 -13.85 15.50
CA TYR A 572 28.10 -12.97 16.64
C TYR A 572 26.78 -12.58 17.30
N ARG A 573 26.87 -12.07 18.53
CA ARG A 573 25.72 -11.63 19.32
C ARG A 573 25.82 -10.12 19.52
N SER A 574 24.92 -9.34 18.97
CA SER A 574 24.94 -7.88 19.07
C SER A 574 23.95 -7.39 20.11
N TYR A 575 24.08 -6.12 20.52
CA TYR A 575 23.06 -5.43 21.31
C TYR A 575 22.19 -4.57 20.39
N TYR A 576 20.89 -4.51 20.67
CA TYR A 576 20.04 -3.45 20.14
C TYR A 576 20.41 -2.16 20.87
N ILE A 577 21.09 -1.24 20.17
CA ILE A 577 21.39 0.09 20.71
C ILE A 577 20.95 1.08 19.65
N ASN A 578 19.65 1.32 19.60
CA ASN A 578 19.00 2.01 18.49
C ASN A 578 18.62 3.47 18.80
N ASP A 579 18.93 3.99 20.00
CA ASP A 579 18.50 5.35 20.33
C ASP A 579 19.56 6.15 21.13
N PHE A 580 19.62 7.46 20.90
CA PHE A 580 20.38 8.40 21.75
C PHE A 580 19.93 8.30 23.23
N ARG A 581 18.75 7.72 23.46
CA ARG A 581 18.17 7.43 24.77
C ARG A 581 18.91 6.34 25.53
N ASP A 582 19.57 5.39 24.87
CA ASP A 582 20.32 4.27 25.50
C ASP A 582 21.66 4.69 26.11
N TYR A 583 21.94 5.98 26.00
CA TYR A 583 23.15 6.59 26.48
C TYR A 583 22.86 7.66 27.54
N GLY A 584 23.73 7.76 28.55
CA GLY A 584 23.78 8.91 29.46
C GLY A 584 24.48 10.11 28.81
N ILE A 585 24.05 11.32 29.15
CA ILE A 585 24.69 12.56 28.69
C ILE A 585 25.79 12.97 29.67
N ALA A 586 27.03 13.05 29.19
CA ALA A 586 28.15 13.66 29.90
C ALA A 586 28.57 14.95 29.19
N THR A 587 28.65 16.05 29.94
CA THR A 587 29.11 17.35 29.41
C THR A 587 30.63 17.47 29.54
N ALA A 588 31.30 17.92 28.48
CA ALA A 588 32.71 18.27 28.51
C ALA A 588 33.02 19.31 29.61
N PRO A 589 34.25 19.36 30.14
CA PRO A 589 34.64 20.32 31.18
C PRO A 589 34.47 21.80 30.81
N ASP A 590 34.42 22.12 29.51
CA ASP A 590 34.22 23.47 28.98
C ASP A 590 32.74 23.82 28.71
N GLY A 591 31.82 22.87 28.93
CA GLY A 591 30.38 23.06 28.86
C GLY A 591 29.79 23.11 27.45
N CYS A 592 30.59 22.89 26.40
CA CYS A 592 30.16 23.07 25.02
C CYS A 592 29.74 21.77 24.33
N ASP A 593 30.31 20.62 24.71
CA ASP A 593 30.05 19.35 24.03
C ASP A 593 29.34 18.35 24.95
N ALA A 594 28.27 17.74 24.45
CA ALA A 594 27.57 16.63 25.09
C ALA A 594 28.03 15.32 24.44
N PHE A 595 28.35 14.32 25.27
CA PHE A 595 28.73 12.98 24.81
C PHE A 595 27.82 11.92 25.39
N TRP A 596 27.54 10.91 24.57
CA TRP A 596 26.69 9.77 24.87
C TRP A 596 27.56 8.62 25.41
N LEU A 597 27.26 8.14 26.62
CA LEU A 597 27.98 7.06 27.31
C LEU A 597 27.03 5.90 27.61
N LEU A 598 27.52 4.65 27.63
CA LEU A 598 26.68 3.46 27.87
C LEU A 598 25.88 3.57 29.16
N ASP A 599 24.60 3.25 29.10
CA ASP A 599 23.70 3.15 30.26
C ASP A 599 23.40 1.67 30.57
N SER A 600 23.70 1.21 31.79
CA SER A 600 23.54 -0.21 32.17
C SER A 600 22.09 -0.65 32.28
N GLU A 601 21.17 0.26 32.66
CA GLU A 601 19.75 -0.08 32.75
C GLU A 601 19.14 -0.28 31.36
N LYS A 602 19.61 0.51 30.37
CA LYS A 602 19.08 0.47 29.00
C LYS A 602 19.76 -0.57 28.12
N SER A 603 21.09 -0.67 28.20
CA SER A 603 21.86 -1.65 27.41
C SER A 603 21.77 -3.09 27.97
N GLY A 604 21.44 -3.27 29.24
CA GLY A 604 21.50 -4.58 29.91
C GLY A 604 22.93 -5.11 30.11
N ILE A 605 23.95 -4.26 29.93
CA ILE A 605 25.34 -4.55 30.27
C ILE A 605 25.55 -4.30 31.77
N ASP A 606 26.42 -5.11 32.41
CA ASP A 606 26.75 -4.94 33.82
C ASP A 606 27.27 -3.52 34.15
N GLU A 607 26.78 -2.94 35.24
CA GLU A 607 27.08 -1.55 35.64
C GLU A 607 28.60 -1.30 35.78
N GLU A 608 29.35 -2.26 36.32
CA GLU A 608 30.80 -2.13 36.49
C GLU A 608 31.53 -2.18 35.14
N VAL A 609 31.03 -2.99 34.20
CA VAL A 609 31.52 -3.07 32.83
C VAL A 609 31.24 -1.77 32.07
N CYS A 610 29.99 -1.28 32.08
CA CYS A 610 29.62 0.01 31.49
C CYS A 610 30.50 1.14 32.01
N LYS A 611 30.73 1.19 33.33
CA LYS A 611 31.59 2.19 33.95
C LYS A 611 33.02 2.16 33.44
N LYS A 612 33.65 0.98 33.32
CA LYS A 612 35.03 0.85 32.82
C LYS A 612 35.15 1.29 31.37
N ILE A 613 34.18 0.92 30.55
CA ILE A 613 34.09 1.32 29.15
C ILE A 613 33.91 2.84 29.04
N ASN A 614 32.96 3.40 29.77
CA ASN A 614 32.67 4.83 29.78
C ASN A 614 33.87 5.64 30.28
N ASP A 615 34.55 5.19 31.34
CA ASP A 615 35.78 5.83 31.85
C ASP A 615 36.90 5.85 30.79
N TYR A 616 36.99 4.83 29.94
CA TYR A 616 37.91 4.80 28.81
C TYR A 616 37.48 5.78 27.70
N MET A 617 36.21 5.72 27.29
CA MET A 617 35.65 6.56 26.22
C MET A 617 35.74 8.04 26.57
N SER A 618 35.31 8.45 27.78
CA SER A 618 35.39 9.84 28.23
C SER A 618 36.81 10.39 28.19
N LYS A 619 37.83 9.59 28.53
CA LYS A 619 39.24 10.03 28.43
C LYS A 619 39.68 10.24 26.99
N LYS A 620 39.30 9.35 26.08
CA LYS A 620 39.64 9.46 24.65
C LYS A 620 39.00 10.67 24.02
N ILE A 621 37.72 10.87 24.31
CA ILE A 621 36.92 12.02 23.86
C ILE A 621 37.54 13.34 24.33
N VAL A 622 37.89 13.47 25.62
CA VAL A 622 38.50 14.69 26.18
C VAL A 622 39.87 14.99 25.54
N ILE A 623 40.71 13.97 25.34
CA ILE A 623 42.00 14.13 24.67
C ILE A 623 41.81 14.64 23.24
N PHE A 624 40.80 14.13 22.53
CA PHE A 624 40.47 14.57 21.18
C PHE A 624 39.98 16.02 21.15
N SER A 625 38.97 16.37 21.95
CA SER A 625 38.44 17.75 22.06
C SER A 625 39.55 18.77 22.34
N THR A 626 40.49 18.44 23.24
CA THR A 626 41.65 19.29 23.55
C THR A 626 42.55 19.52 22.34
N LYS A 627 42.86 18.46 21.55
CA LYS A 627 43.66 18.59 20.32
C LYS A 627 42.96 19.47 19.27
N THR A 628 41.63 19.34 19.15
CA THR A 628 40.83 20.13 18.21
C THR A 628 40.79 21.60 18.61
N LEU A 629 40.65 21.90 19.90
CA LEU A 629 40.76 23.26 20.45
C LEU A 629 42.15 23.86 20.16
N ASP A 630 43.23 23.10 20.37
CA ASP A 630 44.59 23.56 20.06
C ASP A 630 44.80 23.85 18.56
N LYS A 631 44.22 23.05 17.65
CA LYS A 631 44.19 23.35 16.19
C LYS A 631 43.38 24.63 15.90
N LYS A 632 42.23 24.84 16.56
CA LYS A 632 41.29 25.96 16.33
C LYS A 632 41.81 27.33 16.75
N TYR A 633 42.70 27.39 17.75
CA TYR A 633 43.24 28.67 18.28
C TYR A 633 44.69 28.98 17.87
N GLY A 634 45.27 28.18 16.96
CA GLY A 634 46.48 28.53 16.23
C GLY A 634 46.23 29.70 15.26
N LYS A 635 47.22 30.58 15.08
CA LYS A 635 47.14 31.74 14.17
C LYS A 635 46.90 31.29 12.73
N ASP A 636 45.65 31.24 12.31
CA ASP A 636 45.10 31.82 11.09
C ASP A 636 43.58 31.58 11.12
N ASN A 637 42.79 32.52 10.60
CA ASN A 637 41.33 32.52 10.75
C ASN A 637 40.69 31.35 9.98
N TYR A 638 40.27 30.30 10.69
CA TYR A 638 39.52 29.18 10.12
C TYR A 638 38.22 28.95 10.91
N THR A 639 37.10 28.75 10.19
CA THR A 639 35.84 28.27 10.77
C THR A 639 35.84 26.75 10.65
N TYR A 640 36.09 26.05 11.75
CA TYR A 640 35.99 24.59 11.82
C TYR A 640 34.57 24.21 12.25
N GLY A 641 33.84 23.49 11.37
CA GLY A 641 32.66 22.73 11.75
C GLY A 641 33.12 21.34 12.21
N ILE A 642 32.63 20.91 13.37
CA ILE A 642 32.73 19.50 13.80
C ILE A 642 31.38 18.92 13.43
N ASP A 643 31.34 18.02 12.46
CA ASP A 643 30.14 17.23 12.23
C ASP A 643 30.22 16.00 13.15
N SER A 644 29.33 15.93 14.13
CA SER A 644 29.32 14.89 15.14
C SER A 644 28.54 13.66 14.66
N MET A 645 28.90 13.07 13.53
CA MET A 645 28.40 11.74 13.15
C MET A 645 29.22 10.62 13.82
N ALA A 646 29.58 10.80 15.10
CA ALA A 646 30.26 9.78 15.88
C ALA A 646 29.23 8.78 16.44
N GLY A 647 28.76 7.86 15.62
CA GLY A 647 28.07 6.66 16.11
C GLY A 647 29.07 5.79 16.87
N ILE A 648 28.80 5.52 18.15
CA ILE A 648 29.54 4.48 18.88
C ILE A 648 28.79 3.18 18.67
N THR A 649 29.36 2.24 17.92
CA THR A 649 28.74 0.92 17.72
C THR A 649 29.33 -0.08 18.70
N PHE A 650 28.48 -0.78 19.44
CA PHE A 650 28.88 -1.85 20.34
C PHE A 650 28.48 -3.20 19.76
N LYS A 651 29.46 -4.11 19.63
CA LYS A 651 29.22 -5.48 19.15
C LYS A 651 29.81 -6.48 20.14
N VAL A 652 29.15 -7.63 20.34
CA VAL A 652 29.71 -8.74 21.14
C VAL A 652 30.06 -9.94 20.27
N TYR A 653 31.31 -10.33 20.34
CA TYR A 653 31.81 -11.52 19.67
C TYR A 653 32.22 -12.52 20.75
N GLY A 654 31.37 -13.51 20.99
CA GLY A 654 31.61 -14.55 22.00
C GLY A 654 31.80 -13.99 23.42
N LYS A 655 33.06 -13.89 23.88
CA LYS A 655 33.44 -13.42 25.23
C LYS A 655 34.09 -12.04 25.25
N VAL A 656 33.98 -11.26 24.19
CA VAL A 656 34.54 -9.89 24.13
C VAL A 656 33.51 -8.89 23.61
N TYR A 657 33.54 -7.68 24.17
CA TYR A 657 32.91 -6.49 23.60
C TYR A 657 33.90 -5.80 22.65
N ILE A 658 33.44 -5.45 21.46
CA ILE A 658 34.16 -4.59 20.53
C ILE A 658 33.38 -3.28 20.41
N ILE A 659 34.08 -2.18 20.69
CA ILE A 659 33.55 -0.83 20.54
C ILE A 659 34.20 -0.22 19.31
N TYR A 660 33.36 0.15 18.35
CA TYR A 660 33.74 0.98 17.22
C TYR A 660 33.35 2.41 17.52
N ASN A 661 34.32 3.32 17.49
CA ASN A 661 34.04 4.75 17.47
C ASN A 661 34.05 5.23 16.02
N GLY A 662 32.95 5.85 15.57
CA GLY A 662 32.79 6.35 14.21
C GLY A 662 33.86 7.35 13.77
N ILE A 663 33.98 7.44 12.45
CA ILE A 663 34.85 8.34 11.71
C ILE A 663 34.38 9.78 11.94
N LEU A 664 35.25 10.65 12.45
CA LEU A 664 35.00 12.10 12.46
C LEU A 664 35.73 12.72 11.27
N VAL A 665 34.99 13.30 10.32
CA VAL A 665 35.55 14.00 9.17
C VAL A 665 35.74 15.48 9.50
N LEU A 666 36.95 16.00 9.28
CA LEU A 666 37.28 17.41 9.44
C LEU A 666 37.40 18.03 8.05
N LEU A 667 36.41 18.80 7.62
CA LEU A 667 36.45 19.50 6.34
C LEU A 667 37.16 20.86 6.48
N THR A 668 38.22 21.06 5.70
CA THR A 668 38.82 22.38 5.47
C THR A 668 38.54 22.88 4.05
N LYS A 669 38.65 24.20 3.84
CA LYS A 669 38.28 24.89 2.60
C LYS A 669 38.98 24.36 1.33
N ASP A 670 40.12 23.71 1.49
CA ASP A 670 40.75 22.91 0.45
C ASP A 670 40.64 21.46 0.94
N TYR A 671 39.89 20.62 0.21
CA TYR A 671 39.52 19.23 0.52
C TYR A 671 40.74 18.26 0.59
N GLU A 672 41.84 18.62 1.26
CA GLU A 672 43.11 17.91 1.14
C GLU A 672 43.56 17.12 2.38
N ASP A 673 42.91 17.21 3.54
CA ASP A 673 43.29 16.42 4.72
C ASP A 673 42.08 15.84 5.48
N LEU A 674 41.70 14.61 5.14
CA LEU A 674 40.79 13.76 5.92
C LEU A 674 41.59 13.09 7.07
N GLU A 675 41.42 13.54 8.31
CA GLU A 675 41.92 12.80 9.49
C GLU A 675 40.82 11.89 10.05
N THR A 676 40.81 10.63 9.62
CA THR A 676 40.02 9.56 10.22
C THR A 676 40.65 9.13 11.55
N ILE A 677 39.89 9.14 12.65
CA ILE A 677 40.31 8.51 13.90
C ILE A 677 39.40 7.32 14.17
N GLU A 678 39.88 6.14 13.84
CA GLU A 678 39.27 4.89 14.29
C GLU A 678 39.74 4.62 15.73
N ILE A 679 38.80 4.54 16.67
CA ILE A 679 39.08 3.99 18.00
C ILE A 679 38.36 2.65 18.09
N THR A 680 39.04 1.58 17.68
CA THR A 680 38.62 0.21 17.97
C THR A 680 39.21 -0.18 19.33
N ALA A 681 38.34 -0.41 20.31
CA ALA A 681 38.74 -0.86 21.64
C ALA A 681 38.00 -2.16 21.99
N VAL A 682 38.76 -3.14 22.47
CA VAL A 682 38.22 -4.46 22.83
C VAL A 682 38.23 -4.60 24.34
N PHE A 683 37.09 -5.01 24.89
CA PHE A 683 36.91 -5.22 26.33
C PHE A 683 36.48 -6.65 26.58
N ASP A 684 36.96 -7.26 27.66
CA ASP A 684 36.50 -8.57 28.09
C ASP A 684 35.03 -8.51 28.53
N TYR A 685 34.22 -9.48 28.07
CA TYR A 685 32.77 -9.47 28.28
C TYR A 685 32.36 -9.52 29.76
N ASN A 686 33.10 -10.26 30.58
CA ASN A 686 32.69 -10.48 31.97
C ASN A 686 33.27 -9.42 32.91
N THR A 687 34.39 -8.81 32.53
CA THR A 687 35.17 -7.97 33.43
C THR A 687 35.24 -6.51 33.01
N GLY A 688 34.92 -6.19 31.75
CA GLY A 688 35.06 -4.85 31.19
C GLY A 688 36.50 -4.35 31.15
N ASN A 689 37.48 -5.25 31.23
CA ASN A 689 38.89 -4.90 31.16
C ASN A 689 39.29 -4.68 29.70
N LEU A 690 40.02 -3.61 29.43
CA LEU A 690 40.60 -3.36 28.12
C LEU A 690 41.58 -4.49 27.77
N LEU A 691 41.37 -5.11 26.62
CA LEU A 691 42.19 -6.16 26.04
C LEU A 691 43.14 -5.55 25.01
N ASP A 692 44.31 -6.15 24.82
CA ASP A 692 45.22 -5.75 23.74
C ASP A 692 44.60 -6.22 22.41
N PRO A 693 44.25 -5.29 21.50
CA PRO A 693 43.64 -5.64 20.22
C PRO A 693 44.55 -6.52 19.37
N ASN A 694 45.88 -6.46 19.56
CA ASN A 694 46.85 -7.29 18.82
C ASN A 694 47.02 -8.71 19.39
N ILE A 695 46.46 -9.00 20.57
CA ILE A 695 46.65 -10.30 21.25
C ILE A 695 45.36 -11.11 21.27
N THR A 696 44.20 -10.46 21.13
CA THR A 696 42.91 -11.06 21.51
C THR A 696 41.95 -11.25 20.34
N ILE A 697 42.27 -10.69 19.18
CA ILE A 697 41.45 -10.76 17.99
C ILE A 697 42.24 -11.59 16.98
N ASP A 698 41.70 -12.73 16.56
CA ASP A 698 42.25 -13.47 15.43
C ASP A 698 42.30 -12.51 14.24
N ASP A 699 43.42 -12.45 13.50
CA ASP A 699 43.69 -11.45 12.46
C ASP A 699 42.58 -11.38 11.37
N GLU A 700 41.67 -12.36 11.31
CA GLU A 700 40.49 -12.37 10.45
C GLU A 700 39.36 -11.43 10.90
N ILE A 701 39.17 -11.21 12.21
CA ILE A 701 38.07 -10.36 12.71
C ILE A 701 38.35 -8.86 12.45
N ILE A 702 39.62 -8.43 12.47
CA ILE A 702 40.01 -7.03 12.19
C ILE A 702 39.94 -6.73 10.68
N LYS A 703 40.30 -7.67 9.81
CA LYS A 703 40.27 -7.44 8.34
C LYS A 703 38.88 -7.17 7.75
N THR A 704 37.82 -7.42 8.51
CA THR A 704 36.43 -7.21 8.08
C THR A 704 35.89 -5.81 8.42
N SER A 705 36.69 -4.89 8.99
CA SER A 705 36.31 -3.48 9.19
C SER A 705 36.84 -2.53 8.12
N ASP A 706 37.68 -3.01 7.20
CA ASP A 706 38.38 -2.17 6.21
C ASP A 706 37.48 -1.65 5.06
N TYR A 707 36.18 -1.98 5.01
CA TYR A 707 35.32 -1.58 3.88
C TYR A 707 35.01 -0.07 3.83
N TYR A 708 35.08 0.64 4.95
CA TYR A 708 34.96 2.11 4.94
C TYR A 708 36.21 2.82 4.38
N TYR A 709 37.33 2.08 4.22
CA TYR A 709 38.61 2.66 3.80
C TYR A 709 38.78 2.75 2.28
N ASP A 710 38.04 1.95 1.50
CA ASP A 710 38.16 1.93 0.03
C ASP A 710 37.25 2.96 -0.68
N TYR A 711 36.30 3.58 0.03
CA TYR A 711 35.40 4.59 -0.57
C TYR A 711 35.97 6.02 -0.56
N TYR A 712 37.01 6.28 0.25
CA TYR A 712 37.59 7.61 0.46
C TYR A 712 39.10 7.72 0.10
N ASN A 713 39.66 6.74 -0.64
CA ASN A 713 41.05 6.78 -1.14
C ASN A 713 41.15 6.98 -2.64
#